data_AF-A0A415N6B3-F1
#
_entry.id   AF-A0A415N6B3-F1
#
_cell.length_a   1.000
_cell.length_b   1.000
_cell.length_c   1.000
_cell.angle_alpha   90.00
_cell.angle_beta   90.00
_cell.angle_gamma   90.00
#
_symmetry.space_group_name_H-M   'P 1'
#
loop_
_entity.id
_entity.type
_entity.pdbx_description
1 polymer ?
#
loop_
_entity_poly.entity_id
_entity_poly.type
_entity_poly.pdbx_seq_one_letter_code
_entity_poly.pdbx_strand_id
1 'polypeptide(L)'
;MKKMIAPLLMVAVVLSGLNVSRVQSEAAENNPTNEVQIENPEQSTNEWNNQEDNVKISNGSETDTLQSNSDTNQTEKEIENETDLKAQEDIKTEESQNTDDPETTDCANSWRYEDGVLLHQDGTTGFGRSRARAAYNPNTTRTGIDVSYHNGTINWEQVKASGVDFVIIRCGYGRDERGQDDRQWYRNVSECERLGIPFGVYLYSYAKDTDSARSEAQHVLRLISGHNLTYPVYYDMEDDSTIGCDLTSIATTFCNTIKSAGYAVGVYASLSWWNTYLTAPCFGQWYRWVAQYNSTCKYTGEYAIWQYSSTGRVSGISTDVDMNYLIGYPKDHGAASSINIPDETQNIISYSAHVSDIGWMNSVSNGLIAGTVGQSRQLEALKLNVDENKGINISYQTKVKDEGWQESVSNNEIAGTVGKGLTIEAIRIQLTGENASKYDIYYRTYINNIGWLDWAKNGEQSGSDAYSIEAYQIAVLPAGNKAPGKTVYTYHTVDMEMEAHVSDIGWQNKENNGNIIGTTGKAKGIEAYSLSVAKENLGISYASCINGEWQQEVKDGQTSGTTGQAKHIEAIKIQLTGTEKENYHVYYRVHVSNIGWLDWTCDGEAAGTKNYNYPIEAIQIEVVSSDSDNIPEVGEAYKEKIDNVRYCAHVSDIGWQSSVTNGDIAGTTGKNKAIEALKIETDLENLNIEYTSCNKKDEWQSWTNKGEATGTVGAAKALEAIKIKLSGESSSEYHVYYRVYVSNFGWLDWTSDGEPAGTNGYGYNIEALQIKVMKEGESEIPELGESYREKGKGISYRAHVRNLGWQQYVENGNQAGTTGKALCVEALQIEKPNIEYDGNIEYRAHVSDIGWQNWVNDGEVAGTTGRAKAIEAIQIKLTGELAEHYDIEYRTHVSDVGWQDWVKNGEVAGTTGRAKSVEAIQIKLVKK
;
A
#
# COMPACT_ATOMS: atom_id res chain seq x y z
N MET A 1 53.65 33.38 -35.00
CA MET A 1 54.41 34.61 -35.35
C MET A 1 53.98 35.75 -34.42
N LYS A 2 54.76 36.85 -34.37
CA LYS A 2 54.45 38.23 -33.92
C LYS A 2 53.00 38.52 -33.41
N LYS A 3 52.82 38.99 -32.15
CA LYS A 3 52.55 40.41 -31.72
C LYS A 3 51.09 40.89 -31.94
N MET A 4 50.44 41.80 -31.19
CA MET A 4 50.67 42.63 -29.97
C MET A 4 49.31 43.31 -29.60
N ILE A 5 48.98 43.92 -28.44
CA ILE A 5 49.60 44.19 -27.11
C ILE A 5 48.46 44.50 -26.08
N ALA A 6 48.76 44.66 -24.78
CA ALA A 6 47.85 45.23 -23.74
C ALA A 6 48.24 46.69 -23.38
N PRO A 7 47.42 47.45 -22.61
CA PRO A 7 47.49 47.45 -21.13
C PRO A 7 46.08 47.53 -20.46
N LEU A 8 45.80 47.18 -19.20
CA LEU A 8 46.52 47.21 -17.91
C LEU A 8 46.52 48.59 -17.19
N LEU A 9 45.72 48.70 -16.12
CA LEU A 9 46.04 49.54 -14.96
C LEU A 9 45.43 48.97 -13.65
N MET A 10 46.03 49.35 -12.53
CA MET A 10 45.78 48.92 -11.14
C MET A 10 45.38 50.19 -10.33
N VAL A 11 44.70 50.18 -9.19
CA VAL A 11 45.14 49.82 -7.82
C VAL A 11 43.91 49.84 -6.87
N ALA A 12 44.01 49.18 -5.70
CA ALA A 12 43.01 49.07 -4.61
C ALA A 12 42.67 50.40 -3.86
N VAL A 13 41.94 50.43 -2.73
CA VAL A 13 42.47 50.13 -1.36
C VAL A 13 41.37 50.16 -0.26
N VAL A 14 41.47 49.23 0.73
CA VAL A 14 40.92 49.21 2.12
C VAL A 14 39.44 48.86 2.43
N LEU A 15 39.29 48.20 3.59
CA LEU A 15 38.08 47.67 4.21
C LEU A 15 37.28 48.70 5.03
N SER A 16 35.99 48.41 5.24
CA SER A 16 35.41 48.44 6.59
C SER A 16 34.31 47.37 6.69
N GLY A 17 34.35 46.53 7.71
CA GLY A 17 33.36 45.48 7.94
C GLY A 17 32.33 45.89 8.99
N LEU A 18 31.09 45.41 8.85
CA LEU A 18 30.03 45.50 9.87
C LEU A 18 29.14 44.26 9.77
N ASN A 19 28.67 43.77 10.91
CA ASN A 19 27.84 42.57 10.98
C ASN A 19 26.44 42.84 10.40
N VAL A 20 25.89 41.88 9.64
CA VAL A 20 24.46 41.78 9.38
C VAL A 20 23.96 40.53 10.09
N SER A 21 23.23 40.72 11.18
CA SER A 21 22.61 39.64 11.96
C SER A 21 21.43 39.03 11.20
N ARG A 22 21.37 37.70 11.18
CA ARG A 22 20.28 36.90 10.63
C ARG A 22 18.94 37.29 11.28
N VAL A 23 18.04 37.89 10.51
CA VAL A 23 16.65 38.12 10.94
C VAL A 23 15.84 36.88 10.57
N GLN A 24 15.37 36.13 11.58
CA GLN A 24 14.29 35.18 11.40
C GLN A 24 12.95 35.94 11.52
N SER A 25 12.02 35.68 10.62
CA SER A 25 10.64 36.14 10.73
C SER A 25 9.88 35.21 11.68
N GLU A 26 9.60 35.67 12.89
CA GLU A 26 8.75 34.95 13.85
C GLU A 26 7.29 34.98 13.38
N ALA A 27 6.64 33.81 13.35
CA ALA A 27 5.20 33.70 13.18
C ALA A 27 4.53 33.76 14.56
N ALA A 28 3.54 34.63 14.74
CA ALA A 28 2.90 34.86 16.02
C ALA A 28 1.63 34.00 16.18
N GLU A 29 1.73 32.91 16.94
CA GLU A 29 0.56 32.17 17.43
C GLU A 29 -0.06 32.89 18.64
N ASN A 30 -1.35 33.23 18.56
CA ASN A 30 -2.08 33.84 19.68
C ASN A 30 -2.82 32.76 20.48
N ASN A 31 -2.29 32.39 21.66
CA ASN A 31 -2.93 31.46 22.59
C ASN A 31 -3.24 32.15 23.94
N PRO A 32 -4.51 32.47 24.27
CA PRO A 32 -4.89 33.12 25.51
C PRO A 32 -5.27 32.10 26.60
N THR A 33 -4.30 31.70 27.43
CA THR A 33 -4.58 30.90 28.64
C THR A 33 -5.30 31.72 29.71
N ASN A 34 -6.33 31.14 30.33
CA ASN A 34 -6.94 31.63 31.57
C ASN A 34 -7.37 30.43 32.42
N GLU A 35 -6.58 30.09 33.44
CA GLU A 35 -6.95 29.10 34.47
C GLU A 35 -7.73 29.78 35.61
N VAL A 36 -8.91 29.25 35.96
CA VAL A 36 -9.32 29.16 37.37
C VAL A 36 -10.02 27.81 37.59
N GLN A 37 -9.60 27.15 38.67
CA GLN A 37 -10.12 25.93 39.29
C GLN A 37 -11.65 25.86 39.40
N ILE A 38 -12.19 24.63 39.48
CA ILE A 38 -13.07 24.18 40.58
C ILE A 38 -13.18 22.65 40.64
N GLU A 39 -13.53 22.15 41.82
CA GLU A 39 -13.58 20.75 42.27
C GLU A 39 -14.62 19.89 41.54
N ASN A 40 -14.49 18.55 41.62
CA ASN A 40 -15.59 17.62 41.35
C ASN A 40 -15.52 16.39 42.30
N PRO A 41 -16.42 16.27 43.29
CA PRO A 41 -16.39 15.17 44.27
C PRO A 41 -17.36 14.01 43.94
N GLU A 42 -16.87 12.79 44.23
CA GLU A 42 -17.60 11.61 44.76
C GLU A 42 -18.86 11.02 44.09
N GLN A 43 -18.72 9.72 43.72
CA GLN A 43 -19.62 8.58 44.06
C GLN A 43 -21.10 8.60 43.54
N SER A 44 -21.80 7.50 43.24
CA SER A 44 -21.63 6.03 43.39
C SER A 44 -22.43 5.34 42.23
N THR A 45 -22.63 4.03 42.04
CA THR A 45 -22.61 2.80 42.88
C THR A 45 -22.21 1.56 42.04
N ASN A 46 -22.03 0.32 42.53
CA ASN A 46 -21.49 -0.26 43.78
C ASN A 46 -21.11 -1.74 43.51
N GLU A 47 -19.94 -2.21 44.00
CA GLU A 47 -19.75 -3.49 44.75
C GLU A 47 -19.97 -4.86 44.04
N TRP A 48 -19.32 -6.00 44.39
CA TRP A 48 -18.42 -6.45 45.49
C TRP A 48 -17.72 -7.77 45.03
N ASN A 49 -16.68 -8.37 45.62
CA ASN A 49 -15.73 -8.08 46.72
C ASN A 49 -14.47 -9.01 46.55
N ASN A 50 -13.65 -9.16 47.61
CA ASN A 50 -12.54 -10.12 47.82
C ASN A 50 -11.22 -9.73 47.13
N GLN A 51 -10.29 -9.01 47.77
CA GLN A 51 -9.47 -9.28 48.98
C GLN A 51 -8.24 -10.20 48.76
N GLU A 52 -7.06 -9.60 49.01
CA GLU A 52 -5.89 -10.13 49.74
C GLU A 52 -5.12 -11.35 49.15
N ASP A 53 -3.80 -11.47 49.30
CA ASP A 53 -2.95 -10.96 50.38
C ASP A 53 -1.46 -10.70 49.98
N ASN A 54 -0.81 -9.71 50.61
CA ASN A 54 0.54 -9.68 51.25
C ASN A 54 1.73 -10.58 50.76
N VAL A 55 3.05 -10.24 50.85
CA VAL A 55 3.79 -9.05 51.38
C VAL A 55 5.34 -9.08 51.09
N LYS A 56 6.04 -7.92 51.18
CA LYS A 56 7.52 -7.64 51.36
C LYS A 56 8.53 -8.13 50.27
N ILE A 57 9.69 -7.50 49.95
CA ILE A 57 10.52 -6.32 50.37
C ILE A 57 11.96 -6.67 50.86
N SER A 58 12.97 -5.99 50.27
CA SER A 58 14.30 -5.54 50.77
C SER A 58 15.63 -6.37 50.64
N ASN A 59 16.56 -5.78 49.86
CA ASN A 59 17.93 -5.27 50.20
C ASN A 59 19.19 -6.16 50.37
N GLY A 60 20.32 -5.61 49.84
CA GLY A 60 21.73 -5.86 50.25
C GLY A 60 22.67 -6.32 49.10
N SER A 61 23.94 -5.88 48.95
CA SER A 61 24.69 -4.76 49.58
C SER A 61 26.03 -4.43 48.85
N GLU A 62 26.32 -3.14 48.71
CA GLU A 62 27.63 -2.41 48.79
C GLU A 62 29.01 -3.00 48.36
N THR A 63 29.73 -2.24 47.50
CA THR A 63 31.22 -1.97 47.49
C THR A 63 32.21 -3.11 47.17
N ASP A 64 33.49 -2.92 46.82
CA ASP A 64 34.40 -1.73 46.81
C ASP A 64 35.40 -1.76 45.59
N THR A 65 36.42 -0.90 45.61
CA THR A 65 37.34 -0.49 44.52
C THR A 65 38.75 -1.11 44.58
N LEU A 66 39.54 -1.00 43.48
CA LEU A 66 40.98 -0.60 43.50
C LEU A 66 41.62 -0.41 42.09
N GLN A 67 42.72 0.36 42.05
CA GLN A 67 43.55 0.75 40.88
C GLN A 67 44.49 -0.41 40.41
N SER A 68 45.33 -0.37 39.35
CA SER A 68 46.11 0.71 38.73
C SER A 68 46.86 0.28 37.43
N ASN A 69 47.22 1.24 36.55
CA ASN A 69 48.49 1.38 35.77
C ASN A 69 49.01 0.24 34.85
N SER A 70 49.79 0.46 33.76
CA SER A 70 50.22 1.66 32.99
C SER A 70 51.09 1.23 31.78
N ASP A 71 51.12 2.04 30.69
CA ASP A 71 52.27 2.30 29.77
C ASP A 71 52.91 1.14 28.94
N THR A 72 53.53 1.30 27.75
CA THR A 72 53.70 2.43 26.78
C THR A 72 54.21 1.92 25.40
N ASN A 73 54.02 2.72 24.33
CA ASN A 73 54.92 3.00 23.18
C ASN A 73 55.43 1.89 22.22
N GLN A 74 55.17 1.99 20.89
CA GLN A 74 56.04 2.54 19.79
C GLN A 74 56.98 1.48 19.12
N THR A 75 57.46 1.55 17.85
CA THR A 75 57.31 2.45 16.67
C THR A 75 57.89 1.78 15.39
N GLU A 76 57.40 2.14 14.19
CA GLU A 76 58.16 2.27 12.90
C GLU A 76 58.85 1.00 12.27
N LYS A 77 59.21 0.88 10.97
CA LYS A 77 58.94 1.66 9.73
C LYS A 77 59.21 0.87 8.41
N GLU A 78 58.38 1.15 7.38
CA GLU A 78 58.68 1.50 5.96
C GLU A 78 59.67 0.74 5.03
N ILE A 79 59.54 1.08 3.72
CA ILE A 79 60.43 0.87 2.55
C ILE A 79 60.33 -0.52 1.85
N GLU A 80 60.25 -0.68 0.51
CA GLU A 80 59.67 0.01 -0.69
C GLU A 80 60.45 -0.45 -1.95
N ASN A 81 59.90 -0.16 -3.16
CA ASN A 81 60.52 -0.19 -4.50
C ASN A 81 60.65 -1.59 -5.17
N GLU A 82 60.15 -1.84 -6.39
CA GLU A 82 60.37 -1.23 -7.74
C GLU A 82 61.70 -1.69 -8.42
N THR A 83 61.86 -1.81 -9.75
CA THR A 83 61.08 -1.37 -10.95
C THR A 83 61.39 -2.23 -12.21
N ASP A 84 60.55 -2.13 -13.27
CA ASP A 84 60.83 -2.19 -14.74
C ASP A 84 61.75 -3.26 -15.41
N LEU A 85 61.61 -3.72 -16.69
CA LEU A 85 60.62 -3.72 -17.82
C LEU A 85 61.14 -4.78 -18.89
N LYS A 86 60.81 -4.92 -20.19
CA LYS A 86 60.09 -4.15 -21.26
C LYS A 86 59.66 -5.06 -22.46
N ALA A 87 59.04 -4.42 -23.47
CA ALA A 87 58.87 -4.73 -24.92
C ALA A 87 59.78 -5.80 -25.59
N GLN A 88 59.45 -6.50 -26.71
CA GLN A 88 58.40 -6.42 -27.78
C GLN A 88 58.47 -7.74 -28.65
N GLU A 89 57.64 -8.17 -29.64
CA GLU A 89 56.40 -7.73 -30.34
C GLU A 89 55.75 -8.96 -31.09
N ASP A 90 54.83 -8.74 -32.05
CA ASP A 90 54.38 -9.58 -33.20
C ASP A 90 53.50 -10.86 -33.03
N ILE A 91 52.17 -10.63 -32.98
CA ILE A 91 51.12 -11.12 -33.94
C ILE A 91 51.00 -12.63 -34.25
N LYS A 92 49.90 -13.29 -33.83
CA LYS A 92 48.68 -13.62 -34.64
C LYS A 92 47.60 -14.45 -33.89
N THR A 93 46.31 -14.15 -34.12
CA THR A 93 45.07 -15.00 -34.03
C THR A 93 44.93 -16.05 -32.89
N GLU A 94 43.81 -16.16 -32.15
CA GLU A 94 42.41 -15.80 -32.46
C GLU A 94 41.60 -15.46 -31.18
N GLU A 95 40.40 -14.88 -31.37
CA GLU A 95 39.29 -14.65 -30.43
C GLU A 95 39.54 -14.51 -28.90
N SER A 96 39.44 -13.26 -28.41
CA SER A 96 38.65 -12.96 -27.20
C SER A 96 38.11 -11.53 -27.24
N GLN A 97 36.82 -11.37 -26.96
CA GLN A 97 36.17 -10.10 -26.65
C GLN A 97 35.63 -10.25 -25.23
N ASN A 98 36.19 -9.51 -24.27
CA ASN A 98 35.71 -9.49 -22.89
C ASN A 98 35.00 -8.17 -22.60
N THR A 99 33.72 -8.25 -22.28
CA THR A 99 32.98 -7.19 -21.60
C THR A 99 31.99 -7.83 -20.64
N ASP A 100 32.18 -7.56 -19.36
CA ASP A 100 31.14 -7.52 -18.33
C ASP A 100 30.01 -6.54 -18.81
N ASP A 101 28.76 -6.55 -18.34
CA ASP A 101 28.24 -6.89 -17.01
C ASP A 101 26.72 -7.27 -17.12
N PRO A 102 25.82 -7.11 -16.12
CA PRO A 102 25.26 -8.23 -15.37
C PRO A 102 23.79 -8.57 -15.71
N GLU A 103 23.47 -8.99 -16.94
CA GLU A 103 22.06 -9.31 -17.30
C GLU A 103 21.85 -10.59 -18.15
N THR A 104 22.79 -11.54 -18.13
CA THR A 104 22.62 -12.84 -18.81
C THR A 104 21.78 -13.85 -17.99
N THR A 105 20.49 -13.55 -17.92
CA THR A 105 19.36 -14.50 -18.00
C THR A 105 19.34 -15.77 -17.13
N ASP A 106 18.37 -15.76 -16.21
CA ASP A 106 17.46 -16.87 -15.87
C ASP A 106 17.97 -18.05 -15.00
N CYS A 107 17.10 -18.48 -14.09
CA CYS A 107 17.33 -19.50 -13.06
C CYS A 107 17.03 -20.93 -13.55
N ALA A 108 16.73 -21.12 -14.83
CA ALA A 108 16.29 -22.37 -15.43
C ALA A 108 17.43 -23.36 -15.79
N ASN A 109 18.39 -23.60 -14.88
CA ASN A 109 19.27 -24.78 -15.01
C ASN A 109 19.83 -25.31 -13.68
N SER A 110 19.24 -26.42 -13.21
CA SER A 110 20.03 -27.39 -12.44
C SER A 110 21.10 -27.95 -13.37
N TRP A 111 22.38 -27.85 -12.97
CA TRP A 111 23.65 -28.21 -13.64
C TRP A 111 23.79 -29.66 -14.17
N ARG A 112 22.67 -30.38 -14.31
CA ARG A 112 22.51 -31.67 -14.98
C ARG A 112 21.94 -31.55 -16.41
N TYR A 113 21.49 -30.37 -16.85
CA TYR A 113 20.78 -30.21 -18.13
C TYR A 113 21.32 -29.04 -18.98
N GLU A 114 21.12 -29.15 -20.29
CA GLU A 114 21.26 -28.12 -21.33
C GLU A 114 20.21 -28.44 -22.42
N ASP A 115 19.47 -27.44 -22.92
CA ASP A 115 18.35 -27.62 -23.86
C ASP A 115 17.35 -28.75 -23.49
N GLY A 116 17.10 -28.96 -22.19
CA GLY A 116 16.23 -30.03 -21.67
C GLY A 116 16.81 -31.46 -21.77
N VAL A 117 18.05 -31.61 -22.22
CA VAL A 117 18.76 -32.90 -22.33
C VAL A 117 19.78 -33.05 -21.20
N LEU A 118 19.89 -34.26 -20.64
CA LEU A 118 20.81 -34.55 -19.55
C LEU A 118 22.27 -34.51 -20.04
N LEU A 119 23.09 -33.63 -19.45
CA LEU A 119 24.52 -33.50 -19.74
C LEU A 119 25.29 -34.75 -19.30
N HIS A 120 25.72 -35.55 -20.28
CA HIS A 120 26.50 -36.75 -20.04
C HIS A 120 27.95 -36.38 -19.69
N GLN A 121 28.35 -36.60 -18.43
CA GLN A 121 29.62 -36.07 -17.90
C GLN A 121 30.88 -36.59 -18.62
N ASP A 122 31.72 -35.65 -19.02
CA ASP A 122 33.18 -35.80 -19.05
C ASP A 122 33.84 -34.55 -18.41
N GLY A 123 34.89 -34.75 -17.59
CA GLY A 123 35.85 -33.68 -17.28
C GLY A 123 35.67 -32.71 -16.08
N THR A 124 34.66 -32.82 -15.20
CA THR A 124 34.41 -31.78 -14.16
C THR A 124 35.31 -31.81 -12.89
N THR A 125 36.26 -30.89 -12.76
CA THR A 125 37.09 -30.71 -11.54
C THR A 125 36.44 -29.79 -10.49
N GLY A 126 35.54 -30.32 -9.64
CA GLY A 126 35.08 -29.57 -8.45
C GLY A 126 33.60 -29.69 -8.08
N PHE A 127 33.03 -30.90 -8.04
CA PHE A 127 31.64 -31.13 -7.58
C PHE A 127 31.53 -32.38 -6.68
N GLY A 128 30.34 -32.60 -6.11
CA GLY A 128 29.97 -33.71 -5.21
C GLY A 128 30.17 -35.12 -5.78
N ARG A 129 31.43 -35.56 -5.94
CA ARG A 129 31.78 -36.83 -6.58
C ARG A 129 31.74 -38.00 -5.60
N SER A 130 30.83 -38.94 -5.85
CA SER A 130 30.93 -40.32 -5.35
C SER A 130 32.11 -41.05 -6.00
N ARG A 131 32.84 -41.89 -5.25
CA ARG A 131 33.87 -42.78 -5.82
C ARG A 131 33.29 -43.96 -6.62
N ALA A 132 31.99 -44.24 -6.46
CA ALA A 132 31.26 -45.20 -7.27
C ALA A 132 30.96 -44.64 -8.68
N ARG A 133 30.60 -45.55 -9.61
CA ARG A 133 30.10 -45.20 -10.96
C ARG A 133 28.97 -44.17 -10.86
N ALA A 134 28.87 -43.29 -11.85
CA ALA A 134 27.77 -42.33 -12.00
C ALA A 134 26.42 -43.02 -11.72
N ALA A 135 25.79 -42.60 -10.62
CA ALA A 135 24.48 -43.08 -10.22
C ALA A 135 23.43 -42.29 -10.99
N TYR A 136 22.46 -43.00 -11.58
CA TYR A 136 21.41 -42.38 -12.36
C TYR A 136 20.05 -42.94 -11.95
N ASN A 137 19.13 -42.04 -11.68
CA ASN A 137 17.70 -42.32 -11.63
C ASN A 137 16.99 -41.16 -12.33
N PRO A 138 16.22 -41.40 -13.41
CA PRO A 138 15.57 -40.35 -14.19
C PRO A 138 14.55 -39.54 -13.39
N ASN A 139 14.06 -40.08 -12.27
CA ASN A 139 13.05 -39.44 -11.42
C ASN A 139 13.67 -38.61 -10.28
N THR A 140 14.97 -38.32 -10.32
CA THR A 140 15.65 -37.56 -9.26
C THR A 140 15.27 -36.09 -9.31
N THR A 141 14.58 -35.58 -8.29
CA THR A 141 14.23 -34.15 -8.17
C THR A 141 15.29 -33.35 -7.41
N ARG A 142 15.91 -33.93 -6.37
CA ARG A 142 16.90 -33.27 -5.50
C ARG A 142 18.05 -34.20 -5.09
N THR A 143 19.22 -33.64 -4.82
CA THR A 143 20.42 -34.34 -4.32
C THR A 143 20.73 -33.89 -2.90
N GLY A 144 20.80 -34.84 -1.96
CA GLY A 144 21.05 -34.55 -0.55
C GLY A 144 22.19 -35.38 0.03
N ILE A 145 22.47 -35.17 1.31
CA ILE A 145 23.42 -35.95 2.10
C ILE A 145 22.78 -36.43 3.40
N ASP A 146 23.37 -37.45 4.02
CA ASP A 146 23.11 -37.76 5.42
C ASP A 146 24.39 -37.69 6.26
N VAL A 147 24.26 -37.22 7.50
CA VAL A 147 25.41 -36.83 8.34
C VAL A 147 25.19 -37.12 9.83
N SER A 148 26.29 -37.30 10.54
CA SER A 148 26.37 -37.66 11.96
C SER A 148 27.71 -37.23 12.57
N TYR A 149 28.02 -37.61 13.82
CA TYR A 149 29.36 -37.34 14.39
C TYR A 149 30.51 -37.95 13.57
N HIS A 150 30.26 -38.97 12.75
CA HIS A 150 31.28 -39.62 11.92
C HIS A 150 31.89 -38.66 10.89
N ASN A 151 31.14 -37.65 10.43
CA ASN A 151 31.58 -36.67 9.44
C ASN A 151 32.40 -35.52 10.05
N GLY A 152 32.56 -35.50 11.38
CA GLY A 152 33.33 -34.50 12.10
C GLY A 152 32.66 -33.11 12.15
N THR A 153 33.47 -32.06 12.23
CA THR A 153 32.98 -30.67 12.31
C THR A 153 32.80 -30.11 10.90
N ILE A 154 31.56 -30.15 10.41
CA ILE A 154 31.16 -29.70 9.07
C ILE A 154 31.24 -28.16 8.94
N ASN A 155 31.76 -27.66 7.81
CA ASN A 155 31.58 -26.26 7.39
C ASN A 155 30.30 -26.16 6.55
N TRP A 156 29.23 -25.68 7.18
CA TRP A 156 27.88 -25.68 6.59
C TRP A 156 27.66 -24.65 5.48
N GLU A 157 28.41 -23.56 5.47
CA GLU A 157 28.38 -22.56 4.39
C GLU A 157 28.98 -23.13 3.10
N GLN A 158 30.06 -23.91 3.21
CA GLN A 158 30.63 -24.64 2.07
C GLN A 158 29.73 -25.79 1.60
N VAL A 159 28.98 -26.45 2.50
CA VAL A 159 27.97 -27.46 2.11
C VAL A 159 26.83 -26.80 1.34
N LYS A 160 26.28 -25.67 1.84
CA LYS A 160 25.22 -24.92 1.13
C LYS A 160 25.69 -24.47 -0.27
N ALA A 161 26.92 -23.95 -0.36
CA ALA A 161 27.53 -23.53 -1.63
C ALA A 161 27.88 -24.69 -2.59
N SER A 162 27.79 -25.95 -2.15
CA SER A 162 28.17 -27.12 -2.97
C SER A 162 27.05 -27.72 -3.83
N GLY A 163 25.83 -27.17 -3.75
CA GLY A 163 24.65 -27.70 -4.45
C GLY A 163 24.00 -28.90 -3.77
N VAL A 164 24.02 -28.94 -2.44
CA VAL A 164 23.26 -29.90 -1.62
C VAL A 164 21.87 -29.32 -1.33
N ASP A 165 20.82 -30.00 -1.81
CA ASP A 165 19.43 -29.56 -1.72
C ASP A 165 18.78 -29.86 -0.35
N PHE A 166 19.26 -30.87 0.37
CA PHE A 166 18.74 -31.29 1.67
C PHE A 166 19.71 -32.14 2.49
N VAL A 167 19.43 -32.29 3.79
CA VAL A 167 20.24 -33.07 4.75
C VAL A 167 19.36 -33.99 5.60
N ILE A 168 19.77 -35.24 5.86
CA ILE A 168 19.19 -36.06 6.93
C ILE A 168 20.23 -36.19 8.06
N ILE A 169 19.93 -35.69 9.27
CA ILE A 169 20.88 -35.57 10.38
C ILE A 169 20.63 -36.68 11.41
N ARG A 170 21.67 -37.42 11.84
CA ARG A 170 21.51 -38.36 12.97
C ARG A 170 21.27 -37.57 14.25
N CYS A 171 20.13 -37.81 14.90
CA CYS A 171 19.84 -37.25 16.22
C CYS A 171 20.45 -38.09 17.35
N GLY A 172 20.49 -39.41 17.17
CA GLY A 172 21.11 -40.33 18.12
C GLY A 172 21.07 -41.78 17.63
N TYR A 173 21.29 -42.70 18.55
CA TYR A 173 21.07 -44.13 18.38
C TYR A 173 20.38 -44.70 19.62
N GLY A 174 19.68 -45.83 19.48
CA GLY A 174 19.14 -46.56 20.62
C GLY A 174 18.21 -45.76 21.56
N ARG A 175 18.08 -46.27 22.80
CA ARG A 175 17.09 -45.82 23.79
C ARG A 175 17.28 -44.36 24.21
N ASP A 176 16.24 -43.78 24.81
CA ASP A 176 16.23 -42.39 25.28
C ASP A 176 17.20 -42.15 26.45
N GLU A 177 18.48 -41.99 26.11
CA GLU A 177 19.59 -41.80 27.02
C GLU A 177 20.51 -40.72 26.46
N ARG A 178 20.76 -39.64 27.22
CA ARG A 178 21.63 -38.52 26.81
C ARG A 178 23.07 -38.90 26.43
N GLY A 179 23.50 -40.12 26.74
CA GLY A 179 24.79 -40.68 26.30
C GLY A 179 24.78 -41.30 24.90
N GLN A 180 23.61 -41.40 24.28
CA GLN A 180 23.36 -41.95 22.94
C GLN A 180 22.86 -40.88 21.94
N ASP A 181 22.63 -39.64 22.40
CA ASP A 181 22.53 -38.44 21.56
C ASP A 181 23.75 -38.34 20.61
N ASP A 182 23.56 -37.99 19.34
CA ASP A 182 24.69 -37.82 18.41
C ASP A 182 25.49 -36.55 18.76
N ARG A 183 26.81 -36.70 18.84
CA ARG A 183 27.71 -35.64 19.33
C ARG A 183 27.77 -34.38 18.45
N GLN A 184 27.28 -34.44 17.21
CA GLN A 184 27.14 -33.28 16.34
C GLN A 184 25.69 -32.81 16.18
N TRP A 185 24.68 -33.50 16.76
CA TRP A 185 23.24 -33.20 16.61
C TRP A 185 22.95 -31.70 16.73
N TYR A 186 23.17 -31.13 17.91
CA TYR A 186 22.85 -29.74 18.21
C TYR A 186 23.54 -28.74 17.28
N ARG A 187 24.80 -28.99 16.89
CA ARG A 187 25.56 -28.10 16.01
C ARG A 187 25.09 -28.20 14.56
N ASN A 188 24.80 -29.40 14.07
CA ASN A 188 24.34 -29.60 12.71
C ASN A 188 22.94 -29.01 12.50
N VAL A 189 22.04 -29.21 13.46
CA VAL A 189 20.71 -28.59 13.43
C VAL A 189 20.80 -27.07 13.51
N SER A 190 21.54 -26.50 14.47
CA SER A 190 21.62 -25.05 14.63
C SER A 190 22.21 -24.34 13.40
N GLU A 191 23.15 -24.98 12.71
CA GLU A 191 23.74 -24.44 11.48
C GLU A 191 22.83 -24.59 10.25
N CYS A 192 22.10 -25.72 10.13
CA CYS A 192 21.07 -25.85 9.11
C CYS A 192 19.94 -24.83 9.30
N GLU A 193 19.47 -24.62 10.54
CA GLU A 193 18.47 -23.60 10.88
C GLU A 193 18.99 -22.18 10.63
N ARG A 194 20.22 -21.85 11.03
CA ARG A 194 20.88 -20.55 10.75
C ARG A 194 20.96 -20.24 9.26
N LEU A 195 21.24 -21.25 8.44
CA LEU A 195 21.50 -21.09 7.00
C LEU A 195 20.27 -21.39 6.12
N GLY A 196 19.13 -21.77 6.70
CA GLY A 196 17.93 -22.18 5.95
C GLY A 196 18.16 -23.41 5.08
N ILE A 197 18.98 -24.37 5.52
CA ILE A 197 19.23 -25.63 4.80
C ILE A 197 18.10 -26.62 5.18
N PRO A 198 17.27 -27.09 4.22
CA PRO A 198 16.20 -28.03 4.52
C PRO A 198 16.73 -29.34 5.11
N PHE A 199 16.23 -29.74 6.27
CA PHE A 199 16.70 -30.95 6.95
C PHE A 199 15.59 -31.84 7.50
N GLY A 200 15.93 -33.12 7.61
CA GLY A 200 15.19 -34.16 8.33
C GLY A 200 16.14 -34.88 9.28
N VAL A 201 15.70 -35.97 9.90
CA VAL A 201 16.48 -36.63 10.96
C VAL A 201 16.45 -38.15 10.83
N TYR A 202 17.43 -38.83 11.42
CA TYR A 202 17.35 -40.28 11.65
C TYR A 202 17.85 -40.72 13.02
N LEU A 203 17.43 -41.91 13.43
CA LEU A 203 17.89 -42.59 14.65
C LEU A 203 18.22 -44.05 14.33
N TYR A 204 19.45 -44.47 14.63
CA TYR A 204 19.93 -45.84 14.44
C TYR A 204 19.33 -46.77 15.50
N SER A 205 18.55 -47.77 15.08
CA SER A 205 17.83 -48.65 16.00
C SER A 205 18.69 -49.80 16.55
N TYR A 206 18.49 -50.11 17.82
CA TYR A 206 18.93 -51.36 18.45
C TYR A 206 17.74 -52.13 19.08
N ALA A 207 16.50 -51.77 18.73
CA ALA A 207 15.29 -52.31 19.35
C ALA A 207 15.08 -53.79 19.02
N LYS A 208 14.73 -54.56 20.07
CA LYS A 208 14.43 -56.01 19.98
C LYS A 208 13.02 -56.34 20.46
N ASP A 209 12.33 -55.32 20.96
CA ASP A 209 10.98 -55.34 21.51
C ASP A 209 10.33 -53.96 21.34
N THR A 210 9.02 -53.89 21.55
CA THR A 210 8.22 -52.67 21.33
C THR A 210 8.45 -51.59 22.39
N ASP A 211 8.88 -51.95 23.60
CA ASP A 211 9.22 -50.95 24.64
C ASP A 211 10.55 -50.25 24.33
N SER A 212 11.53 -50.97 23.77
CA SER A 212 12.75 -50.38 23.21
C SER A 212 12.42 -49.46 22.03
N ALA A 213 11.56 -49.89 21.10
CA ALA A 213 11.13 -49.07 19.96
C ALA A 213 10.37 -47.81 20.39
N ARG A 214 9.58 -47.88 21.49
CA ARG A 214 8.92 -46.70 22.08
C ARG A 214 9.94 -45.75 22.73
N SER A 215 10.95 -46.28 23.41
CA SER A 215 12.03 -45.48 23.98
C SER A 215 12.88 -44.81 22.88
N GLU A 216 13.16 -45.51 21.79
CA GLU A 216 13.80 -44.95 20.59
C GLU A 216 12.96 -43.82 19.97
N ALA A 217 11.64 -43.95 19.88
CA ALA A 217 10.77 -42.84 19.44
C ALA A 217 10.79 -41.65 20.41
N GLN A 218 10.80 -41.91 21.72
CA GLN A 218 10.90 -40.87 22.76
C GLN A 218 12.25 -40.12 22.69
N HIS A 219 13.34 -40.81 22.37
CA HIS A 219 14.66 -40.23 22.13
C HIS A 219 14.60 -39.17 21.02
N VAL A 220 14.01 -39.52 19.86
CA VAL A 220 13.83 -38.56 18.76
C VAL A 220 12.94 -37.39 19.18
N LEU A 221 11.78 -37.66 19.80
CA LEU A 221 10.84 -36.60 20.20
C LEU A 221 11.42 -35.63 21.24
N ARG A 222 12.32 -36.10 22.13
CA ARG A 222 13.10 -35.21 23.02
C ARG A 222 14.02 -34.28 22.23
N LEU A 223 14.68 -34.79 21.19
CA LEU A 223 15.73 -34.07 20.47
C LEU A 223 15.20 -33.11 19.40
N ILE A 224 14.08 -33.43 18.72
CA ILE A 224 13.47 -32.57 17.71
C ILE A 224 12.49 -31.53 18.29
N SER A 225 12.25 -31.54 19.60
CA SER A 225 11.32 -30.60 20.24
C SER A 225 11.81 -29.16 20.12
N GLY A 226 11.03 -28.32 19.42
CA GLY A 226 11.38 -26.92 19.15
C GLY A 226 12.08 -26.66 17.82
N HIS A 227 12.42 -27.70 17.05
CA HIS A 227 13.09 -27.61 15.74
C HIS A 227 12.13 -27.81 14.57
N ASN A 228 12.37 -27.13 13.45
CA ASN A 228 11.46 -27.11 12.29
C ASN A 228 11.95 -28.00 11.13
N LEU A 229 11.64 -29.29 11.20
CA LEU A 229 12.03 -30.29 10.20
C LEU A 229 11.28 -30.08 8.87
N THR A 230 12.02 -29.99 7.77
CA THR A 230 11.47 -29.91 6.39
C THR A 230 11.41 -31.28 5.70
N TYR A 231 12.14 -32.28 6.22
CA TYR A 231 12.14 -33.66 5.73
C TYR A 231 11.77 -34.64 6.87
N PRO A 232 11.33 -35.87 6.56
CA PRO A 232 10.84 -36.81 7.57
C PRO A 232 11.85 -37.21 8.66
N VAL A 233 11.31 -37.71 9.77
CA VAL A 233 12.02 -38.58 10.71
C VAL A 233 12.19 -39.96 10.07
N TYR A 234 13.40 -40.49 10.03
CA TYR A 234 13.68 -41.85 9.55
C TYR A 234 14.10 -42.78 10.69
N TYR A 235 13.43 -43.93 10.77
CA TYR A 235 13.84 -45.03 11.64
C TYR A 235 14.84 -45.90 10.87
N ASP A 236 16.09 -45.90 11.31
CA ASP A 236 17.17 -46.65 10.65
C ASP A 236 17.21 -48.07 11.22
N MET A 237 16.86 -49.04 10.36
CA MET A 237 16.62 -50.44 10.70
C MET A 237 17.50 -51.38 9.87
N GLU A 238 18.80 -51.43 10.19
CA GLU A 238 19.73 -52.38 9.53
C GLU A 238 20.71 -53.12 10.47
N ASP A 239 20.57 -53.01 11.80
CA ASP A 239 21.46 -53.72 12.73
C ASP A 239 21.19 -55.23 12.79
N ASP A 240 22.20 -56.03 12.41
CA ASP A 240 22.17 -57.50 12.40
C ASP A 240 21.74 -58.12 13.73
N SER A 241 21.94 -57.44 14.87
CA SER A 241 21.59 -58.00 16.18
C SER A 241 20.08 -57.94 16.49
N THR A 242 19.29 -57.26 15.65
CA THR A 242 17.81 -57.26 15.69
C THR A 242 17.17 -58.33 14.79
N ILE A 243 17.97 -59.05 13.98
CA ILE A 243 17.47 -60.12 13.11
C ILE A 243 16.84 -61.25 13.95
N GLY A 244 15.60 -61.60 13.61
CA GLY A 244 14.79 -62.58 14.34
C GLY A 244 13.86 -61.97 15.42
N CYS A 245 13.93 -60.67 15.66
CA CYS A 245 12.94 -59.94 16.46
C CYS A 245 11.68 -59.61 15.62
N ASP A 246 10.61 -59.16 16.27
CA ASP A 246 9.39 -58.71 15.56
C ASP A 246 9.57 -57.29 15.00
N LEU A 247 10.30 -57.20 13.88
CA LEU A 247 10.56 -55.96 13.16
C LEU A 247 9.28 -55.25 12.70
N THR A 248 8.17 -55.98 12.54
CA THR A 248 6.85 -55.41 12.19
C THR A 248 6.27 -54.64 13.36
N SER A 249 6.21 -55.23 14.56
CA SER A 249 5.72 -54.55 15.76
C SER A 249 6.68 -53.45 16.24
N ILE A 250 7.99 -53.63 16.07
CA ILE A 250 9.03 -52.64 16.37
C ILE A 250 8.85 -51.40 15.49
N ALA A 251 8.85 -51.54 14.16
CA ALA A 251 8.62 -50.43 13.23
C ALA A 251 7.25 -49.77 13.44
N THR A 252 6.20 -50.57 13.66
CA THR A 252 4.84 -50.05 13.94
C THR A 252 4.82 -49.21 15.22
N THR A 253 5.53 -49.61 16.26
CA THR A 253 5.56 -48.87 17.54
C THR A 253 6.33 -47.56 17.39
N PHE A 254 7.52 -47.56 16.78
CA PHE A 254 8.28 -46.34 16.56
C PHE A 254 7.52 -45.38 15.64
N CYS A 255 7.21 -45.81 14.42
CA CYS A 255 6.69 -44.93 13.38
C CYS A 255 5.29 -44.38 13.73
N ASN A 256 4.43 -45.16 14.39
CA ASN A 256 3.14 -44.62 14.84
C ASN A 256 3.32 -43.63 16.00
N THR A 257 4.30 -43.82 16.90
CA THR A 257 4.57 -42.85 17.97
C THR A 257 5.03 -41.50 17.40
N ILE A 258 5.93 -41.51 16.41
CA ILE A 258 6.38 -40.30 15.70
C ILE A 258 5.22 -39.66 14.92
N LYS A 259 4.43 -40.44 14.18
CA LYS A 259 3.26 -39.94 13.42
C LYS A 259 2.19 -39.33 14.33
N SER A 260 1.92 -39.94 15.48
CA SER A 260 0.97 -39.41 16.49
C SER A 260 1.49 -38.15 17.19
N ALA A 261 2.78 -37.86 17.13
CA ALA A 261 3.37 -36.58 17.55
C ALA A 261 3.34 -35.51 16.44
N GLY A 262 2.72 -35.79 15.28
CA GLY A 262 2.53 -34.84 14.18
C GLY A 262 3.63 -34.81 13.11
N TYR A 263 4.65 -35.67 13.22
CA TYR A 263 5.80 -35.65 12.30
C TYR A 263 5.64 -36.64 11.13
N ALA A 264 6.11 -36.22 9.96
CA ALA A 264 6.32 -37.10 8.81
C ALA A 264 7.36 -38.18 9.17
N VAL A 265 7.09 -39.45 8.82
CA VAL A 265 7.94 -40.58 9.24
C VAL A 265 8.20 -41.61 8.14
N GLY A 266 9.43 -42.10 8.10
CA GLY A 266 9.88 -43.16 7.21
C GLY A 266 10.73 -44.21 7.93
N VAL A 267 11.10 -45.24 7.17
CA VAL A 267 12.11 -46.24 7.55
C VAL A 267 13.26 -46.15 6.56
N TYR A 268 14.49 -46.20 7.06
CA TYR A 268 15.70 -46.41 6.28
C TYR A 268 16.17 -47.86 6.45
N ALA A 269 16.63 -48.47 5.35
CA ALA A 269 17.41 -49.70 5.36
C ALA A 269 18.09 -49.95 4.01
N SER A 270 19.09 -50.84 3.98
CA SER A 270 19.64 -51.38 2.74
C SER A 270 18.63 -52.17 1.89
N LEU A 271 18.87 -52.25 0.57
CA LEU A 271 18.09 -53.09 -0.37
C LEU A 271 17.94 -54.54 0.10
N SER A 272 18.98 -55.09 0.76
CA SER A 272 18.94 -56.46 1.28
C SER A 272 17.91 -56.59 2.39
N TRP A 273 17.90 -55.66 3.34
CA TRP A 273 16.91 -55.61 4.42
C TRP A 273 15.49 -55.37 3.88
N TRP A 274 15.32 -54.45 2.93
CA TRP A 274 14.04 -54.19 2.27
C TRP A 274 13.44 -55.40 1.54
N ASN A 275 14.29 -56.25 0.95
CA ASN A 275 13.85 -57.44 0.22
C ASN A 275 13.73 -58.71 1.10
N THR A 276 14.36 -58.74 2.28
CA THR A 276 14.44 -59.95 3.13
C THR A 276 13.67 -59.84 4.44
N TYR A 277 13.70 -58.68 5.11
CA TYR A 277 13.21 -58.52 6.48
C TYR A 277 12.05 -57.52 6.60
N LEU A 278 12.08 -56.42 5.84
CA LEU A 278 11.10 -55.32 5.93
C LEU A 278 9.97 -55.45 4.88
N THR A 279 9.53 -56.68 4.66
CA THR A 279 8.60 -57.05 3.57
C THR A 279 7.12 -57.04 3.98
N ALA A 280 6.81 -56.80 5.25
CA ALA A 280 5.43 -56.80 5.76
C ALA A 280 4.61 -55.60 5.22
N PRO A 281 3.28 -55.75 5.02
CA PRO A 281 2.43 -54.66 4.50
C PRO A 281 2.46 -53.37 5.34
N CYS A 282 2.79 -53.44 6.64
CA CYS A 282 2.92 -52.27 7.51
C CYS A 282 3.97 -51.24 7.01
N PHE A 283 4.99 -51.66 6.26
CA PHE A 283 5.96 -50.72 5.70
C PHE A 283 5.40 -49.90 4.53
N GLY A 284 4.20 -50.22 4.03
CA GLY A 284 3.50 -49.44 3.00
C GLY A 284 2.98 -48.08 3.48
N GLN A 285 2.74 -47.89 4.77
CA GLN A 285 2.16 -46.64 5.30
C GLN A 285 3.19 -45.53 5.61
N TRP A 286 4.50 -45.82 5.64
CA TRP A 286 5.56 -44.83 5.92
C TRP A 286 6.40 -44.50 4.69
N TYR A 287 7.25 -43.48 4.74
CA TYR A 287 8.26 -43.24 3.69
C TYR A 287 9.30 -44.38 3.69
N ARG A 288 9.92 -44.65 2.54
CA ARG A 288 11.08 -45.54 2.46
C ARG A 288 12.30 -44.77 1.96
N TRP A 289 13.38 -44.89 2.70
CA TRP A 289 14.72 -44.52 2.30
C TRP A 289 15.51 -45.82 2.09
N VAL A 290 16.06 -46.00 0.89
CA VAL A 290 16.66 -47.27 0.45
C VAL A 290 18.16 -47.06 0.23
N ALA A 291 19.01 -47.79 0.94
CA ALA A 291 20.44 -47.82 0.63
C ALA A 291 20.77 -48.87 -0.43
N GLN A 292 21.37 -48.43 -1.54
CA GLN A 292 22.04 -49.31 -2.48
C GLN A 292 23.16 -48.57 -3.22
N TYR A 293 24.41 -48.88 -2.85
CA TYR A 293 25.60 -48.32 -3.48
C TYR A 293 25.84 -48.93 -4.88
N ASN A 294 25.17 -48.38 -5.89
CA ASN A 294 25.16 -48.90 -7.27
C ASN A 294 24.87 -47.76 -8.26
N SER A 295 25.06 -47.99 -9.57
CA SER A 295 24.71 -47.00 -10.60
C SER A 295 23.19 -46.82 -10.83
N THR A 296 22.36 -47.74 -10.33
CA THR A 296 20.88 -47.67 -10.37
C THR A 296 20.30 -48.34 -9.12
N CYS A 297 19.17 -47.83 -8.59
CA CYS A 297 18.41 -48.55 -7.58
C CYS A 297 17.70 -49.77 -8.21
N LYS A 298 17.72 -50.91 -7.53
CA LYS A 298 17.06 -52.17 -7.92
C LYS A 298 15.90 -52.55 -7.01
N TYR A 299 15.46 -51.67 -6.13
CA TYR A 299 14.25 -51.88 -5.35
C TYR A 299 13.02 -51.73 -6.25
N THR A 300 12.07 -52.66 -6.13
CA THR A 300 10.87 -52.73 -6.98
C THR A 300 9.60 -52.22 -6.30
N GLY A 301 9.68 -51.85 -5.01
CA GLY A 301 8.62 -51.09 -4.33
C GLY A 301 8.86 -49.58 -4.44
N GLU A 302 7.91 -48.78 -3.95
CA GLU A 302 8.04 -47.32 -3.90
C GLU A 302 9.04 -46.85 -2.85
N TYR A 303 9.84 -45.85 -3.16
CA TYR A 303 10.80 -45.22 -2.25
C TYR A 303 10.89 -43.72 -2.51
N ALA A 304 11.08 -42.95 -1.45
CA ALA A 304 11.19 -41.50 -1.50
C ALA A 304 12.64 -41.05 -1.68
N ILE A 305 13.57 -41.69 -0.97
CA ILE A 305 15.01 -41.37 -1.02
C ILE A 305 15.80 -42.63 -1.37
N TRP A 306 16.82 -42.49 -2.21
CA TRP A 306 17.83 -43.53 -2.49
C TRP A 306 19.22 -43.04 -2.10
N GLN A 307 19.84 -43.72 -1.12
CA GLN A 307 21.25 -43.53 -0.79
C GLN A 307 22.08 -44.35 -1.79
N TYR A 308 22.76 -43.64 -2.70
CA TYR A 308 23.44 -44.23 -3.86
C TYR A 308 24.95 -44.38 -3.68
N SER A 309 25.53 -43.77 -2.64
CA SER A 309 26.95 -43.95 -2.28
C SER A 309 27.22 -43.56 -0.83
N SER A 310 28.07 -44.33 -0.16
CA SER A 310 28.71 -43.98 1.12
C SER A 310 30.14 -43.45 0.97
N THR A 311 30.51 -43.05 -0.25
CA THR A 311 31.86 -42.57 -0.60
C THR A 311 31.82 -41.30 -1.46
N GLY A 312 30.88 -40.42 -1.15
CA GLY A 312 30.78 -39.05 -1.64
C GLY A 312 31.85 -38.12 -1.07
N ARG A 313 32.01 -36.97 -1.72
CA ARG A 313 32.92 -35.88 -1.30
C ARG A 313 32.26 -34.53 -1.55
N VAL A 314 31.91 -33.85 -0.46
CA VAL A 314 31.16 -32.59 -0.46
C VAL A 314 32.03 -31.49 0.16
N SER A 315 32.05 -30.31 -0.45
CA SER A 315 32.80 -29.16 0.07
C SER A 315 32.35 -28.82 1.49
N GLY A 316 33.30 -28.57 2.39
CA GLY A 316 33.02 -28.37 3.81
C GLY A 316 32.99 -29.66 4.66
N ILE A 317 33.12 -30.85 4.06
CA ILE A 317 33.22 -32.14 4.79
C ILE A 317 34.52 -32.86 4.38
N SER A 318 35.34 -33.23 5.37
CA SER A 318 36.68 -33.80 5.14
C SER A 318 36.71 -35.33 5.05
N THR A 319 35.65 -36.00 5.52
CA THR A 319 35.47 -37.46 5.45
C THR A 319 34.94 -37.89 4.08
N ASP A 320 34.72 -39.18 3.90
CA ASP A 320 33.71 -39.63 2.92
C ASP A 320 32.30 -39.26 3.44
N VAL A 321 31.33 -39.14 2.53
CA VAL A 321 29.97 -38.64 2.81
C VAL A 321 28.94 -39.55 2.15
N ASP A 322 27.82 -39.77 2.83
CA ASP A 322 26.69 -40.52 2.32
C ASP A 322 25.79 -39.63 1.45
N MET A 323 25.51 -40.10 0.23
CA MET A 323 24.93 -39.32 -0.87
C MET A 323 23.57 -39.87 -1.28
N ASN A 324 22.60 -38.96 -1.41
CA ASN A 324 21.20 -39.29 -1.59
C ASN A 324 20.57 -38.62 -2.81
N TYR A 325 19.64 -39.32 -3.45
CA TYR A 325 18.69 -38.74 -4.40
C TYR A 325 17.28 -38.80 -3.82
N LEU A 326 16.58 -37.67 -3.80
CA LEU A 326 15.13 -37.60 -3.62
C LEU A 326 14.49 -37.97 -4.97
N ILE A 327 13.66 -39.01 -4.96
CA ILE A 327 13.02 -39.62 -6.13
C ILE A 327 11.53 -39.24 -6.22
N GLY A 328 11.00 -38.64 -5.15
CA GLY A 328 9.65 -38.10 -5.05
C GLY A 328 9.12 -38.15 -3.61
N TYR A 329 8.04 -37.43 -3.34
CA TYR A 329 7.25 -37.58 -2.12
C TYR A 329 5.96 -38.34 -2.44
N PRO A 330 5.82 -39.63 -2.07
CA PRO A 330 4.63 -40.41 -2.42
C PRO A 330 3.34 -40.07 -1.63
N LYS A 331 3.31 -39.00 -0.80
CA LYS A 331 2.49 -39.03 0.43
C LYS A 331 1.92 -37.75 1.03
N ASP A 332 2.11 -36.57 0.43
CA ASP A 332 1.42 -35.37 0.92
C ASP A 332 -0.09 -35.44 0.66
N HIS A 333 -0.50 -36.08 -0.45
CA HIS A 333 -1.90 -36.42 -0.70
C HIS A 333 -2.46 -37.34 0.40
N GLY A 334 -3.44 -36.84 1.16
CA GLY A 334 -3.99 -37.52 2.33
C GLY A 334 -3.15 -37.38 3.60
N ALA A 335 -2.08 -36.58 3.59
CA ALA A 335 -1.39 -36.19 4.81
C ALA A 335 -2.23 -35.19 5.63
N ALA A 336 -2.23 -35.38 6.94
CA ALA A 336 -2.63 -34.34 7.88
C ALA A 336 -1.44 -33.41 8.11
N SER A 337 -1.60 -32.11 7.83
CA SER A 337 -0.81 -31.12 8.55
C SER A 337 -1.36 -30.97 9.99
N SER A 338 -0.70 -30.16 10.83
CA SER A 338 -0.97 -30.02 12.27
C SER A 338 -2.29 -29.30 12.65
N ILE A 339 -3.34 -29.48 11.85
CA ILE A 339 -4.67 -28.91 12.07
C ILE A 339 -5.47 -29.78 13.05
N ASN A 340 -6.07 -29.17 14.06
CA ASN A 340 -7.04 -29.83 14.92
C ASN A 340 -8.45 -29.71 14.32
N ILE A 341 -8.95 -30.78 13.69
CA ILE A 341 -10.34 -30.87 13.19
C ILE A 341 -11.23 -31.47 14.28
N PRO A 342 -12.30 -30.80 14.72
CA PRO A 342 -13.27 -31.37 15.67
C PRO A 342 -13.99 -32.61 15.11
N ASP A 343 -14.22 -33.62 15.96
CA ASP A 343 -14.90 -34.89 15.61
C ASP A 343 -16.22 -34.69 14.86
N GLU A 344 -17.02 -33.69 15.27
CA GLU A 344 -18.33 -33.37 14.66
C GLU A 344 -18.24 -32.92 13.19
N THR A 345 -17.07 -32.40 12.80
CA THR A 345 -16.70 -31.97 11.45
C THR A 345 -15.74 -32.93 10.73
N GLN A 346 -15.19 -33.96 11.38
CA GLN A 346 -14.13 -34.81 10.81
C GLN A 346 -14.51 -35.49 9.47
N ASN A 347 -15.80 -35.81 9.29
CA ASN A 347 -16.33 -36.45 8.08
C ASN A 347 -17.32 -35.55 7.30
N ILE A 348 -17.32 -34.24 7.54
CA ILE A 348 -18.32 -33.32 6.96
C ILE A 348 -18.08 -32.98 5.48
N ILE A 349 -16.84 -33.14 5.01
CA ILE A 349 -16.42 -32.89 3.63
C ILE A 349 -15.40 -33.94 3.19
N SER A 350 -15.46 -34.31 1.91
CA SER A 350 -14.42 -35.02 1.17
C SER A 350 -14.13 -34.33 -0.16
N TYR A 351 -12.90 -34.43 -0.65
CA TYR A 351 -12.47 -33.73 -1.87
C TYR A 351 -11.29 -34.41 -2.56
N SER A 352 -11.13 -34.20 -3.88
CA SER A 352 -10.03 -34.75 -4.68
C SER A 352 -9.48 -33.74 -5.71
N ALA A 353 -8.24 -33.97 -6.13
CA ALA A 353 -7.54 -33.21 -7.15
C ALA A 353 -7.35 -34.04 -8.42
N HIS A 354 -7.39 -33.39 -9.59
CA HIS A 354 -6.87 -33.90 -10.85
C HIS A 354 -5.54 -33.19 -11.13
N VAL A 355 -4.43 -33.93 -11.03
CA VAL A 355 -3.07 -33.39 -11.19
C VAL A 355 -2.52 -33.81 -12.56
N SER A 356 -1.85 -32.90 -13.26
CA SER A 356 -1.34 -33.16 -14.61
C SER A 356 -0.32 -34.33 -14.65
N ASP A 357 -0.39 -35.11 -15.73
CA ASP A 357 0.12 -36.49 -15.94
C ASP A 357 -0.24 -37.57 -14.90
N ILE A 358 -0.85 -37.24 -13.76
CA ILE A 358 -1.25 -38.19 -12.71
C ILE A 358 -2.72 -38.60 -12.87
N GLY A 359 -3.58 -37.65 -13.25
CA GLY A 359 -5.02 -37.82 -13.30
C GLY A 359 -5.70 -37.57 -11.94
N TRP A 360 -6.90 -38.15 -11.77
CA TRP A 360 -7.66 -38.05 -10.51
C TRP A 360 -6.98 -38.82 -9.37
N MET A 361 -6.62 -38.10 -8.32
CA MET A 361 -6.18 -38.68 -7.05
C MET A 361 -7.40 -39.15 -6.22
N ASN A 362 -7.17 -39.99 -5.20
CA ASN A 362 -8.22 -40.43 -4.29
C ASN A 362 -8.89 -39.26 -3.56
N SER A 363 -10.14 -39.41 -3.11
CA SER A 363 -10.76 -38.45 -2.20
C SER A 363 -10.11 -38.47 -0.82
N VAL A 364 -9.84 -37.30 -0.26
CA VAL A 364 -9.35 -37.09 1.12
C VAL A 364 -10.46 -36.44 1.96
N SER A 365 -10.34 -36.52 3.28
CA SER A 365 -11.29 -35.95 4.25
C SER A 365 -10.89 -34.54 4.72
N ASN A 366 -11.79 -33.89 5.45
CA ASN A 366 -11.57 -32.62 6.15
C ASN A 366 -10.20 -32.54 6.85
N GLY A 367 -9.44 -31.47 6.59
CA GLY A 367 -8.11 -31.21 7.15
C GLY A 367 -6.94 -31.86 6.42
N LEU A 368 -7.16 -32.69 5.39
CA LEU A 368 -6.09 -33.38 4.66
C LEU A 368 -5.69 -32.66 3.36
N ILE A 369 -4.44 -32.81 2.92
CA ILE A 369 -3.96 -32.18 1.67
C ILE A 369 -4.44 -32.99 0.45
N ALA A 370 -4.88 -32.29 -0.60
CA ALA A 370 -5.21 -32.87 -1.91
C ALA A 370 -4.31 -32.27 -3.00
N GLY A 371 -3.76 -33.12 -3.87
CA GLY A 371 -2.76 -32.72 -4.87
C GLY A 371 -1.34 -33.14 -4.48
N THR A 372 -0.34 -32.47 -5.05
CA THR A 372 1.09 -32.72 -4.85
C THR A 372 1.78 -31.49 -4.27
N VAL A 373 2.68 -31.66 -3.29
CA VAL A 373 3.36 -30.52 -2.65
C VAL A 373 4.81 -30.45 -3.12
N GLY A 374 5.19 -29.35 -3.77
CA GLY A 374 6.58 -29.07 -4.17
C GLY A 374 7.15 -30.07 -5.20
N GLN A 375 6.31 -30.53 -6.12
CA GLN A 375 6.66 -31.46 -7.20
C GLN A 375 6.61 -30.80 -8.59
N SER A 376 6.29 -29.51 -8.66
CA SER A 376 6.04 -28.74 -9.88
C SER A 376 4.98 -29.38 -10.78
N ARG A 377 4.00 -30.07 -10.17
CA ARG A 377 2.88 -30.74 -10.83
C ARG A 377 1.59 -30.00 -10.56
N GLN A 378 0.97 -29.52 -11.63
CA GLN A 378 -0.09 -28.53 -11.58
C GLN A 378 -1.47 -29.21 -11.51
N LEU A 379 -2.42 -28.63 -10.77
CA LEU A 379 -3.82 -29.03 -10.82
C LEU A 379 -4.45 -28.58 -12.14
N GLU A 380 -5.27 -29.44 -12.72
CA GLU A 380 -6.14 -29.09 -13.85
C GLU A 380 -7.60 -28.96 -13.38
N ALA A 381 -8.05 -29.85 -12.50
CA ALA A 381 -9.42 -29.88 -11.95
C ALA A 381 -9.47 -30.25 -10.46
N LEU A 382 -10.60 -29.94 -9.81
CA LEU A 382 -10.92 -30.34 -8.44
C LEU A 382 -12.40 -30.70 -8.28
N LYS A 383 -12.70 -31.46 -7.23
CA LYS A 383 -14.02 -32.03 -6.95
C LYS A 383 -14.27 -32.11 -5.44
N LEU A 384 -15.35 -31.50 -4.96
CA LEU A 384 -15.70 -31.41 -3.54
C LEU A 384 -17.08 -32.05 -3.28
N ASN A 385 -17.26 -32.61 -2.08
CA ASN A 385 -18.49 -33.22 -1.61
C ASN A 385 -18.67 -32.97 -0.10
N VAL A 386 -19.77 -32.34 0.30
CA VAL A 386 -20.18 -32.19 1.72
C VAL A 386 -21.33 -33.14 2.10
N ASP A 387 -21.45 -33.45 3.40
CA ASP A 387 -22.52 -34.28 3.96
C ASP A 387 -23.87 -33.53 3.98
N GLU A 388 -24.66 -33.71 2.93
CA GLU A 388 -26.00 -33.12 2.77
C GLU A 388 -26.97 -33.46 3.93
N ASN A 389 -26.73 -34.55 4.68
CA ASN A 389 -27.53 -34.90 5.86
C ASN A 389 -27.37 -33.89 7.02
N LYS A 390 -26.37 -33.00 6.94
CA LYS A 390 -26.22 -31.85 7.86
C LYS A 390 -27.06 -30.63 7.42
N GLY A 391 -27.77 -30.68 6.29
CA GLY A 391 -28.48 -29.55 5.69
C GLY A 391 -27.55 -28.48 5.12
N ILE A 392 -26.35 -28.88 4.69
CA ILE A 392 -25.39 -28.05 3.97
C ILE A 392 -25.21 -28.57 2.54
N ASN A 393 -24.83 -27.68 1.65
CA ASN A 393 -24.31 -27.96 0.32
C ASN A 393 -23.05 -27.07 0.13
N ILE A 394 -22.44 -27.09 -1.04
CA ILE A 394 -21.22 -26.34 -1.35
C ILE A 394 -21.31 -25.71 -2.74
N SER A 395 -20.72 -24.53 -2.90
CA SER A 395 -20.50 -23.86 -4.18
C SER A 395 -19.00 -23.59 -4.32
N TYR A 396 -18.42 -23.92 -5.46
CA TYR A 396 -16.99 -23.71 -5.69
C TYR A 396 -16.67 -23.44 -7.16
N GLN A 397 -15.62 -22.64 -7.39
CA GLN A 397 -15.14 -22.27 -8.72
C GLN A 397 -13.62 -22.12 -8.78
N THR A 398 -13.09 -22.09 -9.99
CA THR A 398 -11.67 -22.11 -10.32
C THR A 398 -11.32 -21.02 -11.34
N LYS A 399 -10.28 -20.22 -11.10
CA LYS A 399 -9.58 -19.47 -12.16
C LYS A 399 -8.66 -20.45 -12.88
N VAL A 400 -8.94 -20.67 -14.17
CA VAL A 400 -8.16 -21.56 -15.04
C VAL A 400 -7.27 -20.68 -15.91
N LYS A 401 -5.99 -21.03 -16.02
CA LYS A 401 -5.04 -20.35 -16.90
C LYS A 401 -5.62 -20.21 -18.31
N ASP A 402 -5.51 -19.01 -18.86
CA ASP A 402 -5.99 -18.58 -20.19
C ASP A 402 -7.53 -18.65 -20.40
N GLU A 403 -8.31 -19.23 -19.46
CA GLU A 403 -9.79 -19.33 -19.52
C GLU A 403 -10.49 -18.49 -18.42
N GLY A 404 -9.78 -17.96 -17.43
CA GLY A 404 -10.30 -17.10 -16.35
C GLY A 404 -11.16 -17.84 -15.33
N TRP A 405 -11.90 -17.09 -14.50
CA TRP A 405 -12.88 -17.65 -13.55
C TRP A 405 -13.99 -18.42 -14.28
N GLN A 406 -14.07 -19.71 -14.01
CA GLN A 406 -15.17 -20.58 -14.48
C GLN A 406 -16.43 -20.40 -13.63
N GLU A 407 -17.58 -20.76 -14.20
CA GLU A 407 -18.87 -20.82 -13.49
C GLU A 407 -18.80 -21.67 -12.21
N SER A 408 -19.58 -21.27 -11.20
CA SER A 408 -19.66 -21.98 -9.92
C SER A 408 -20.42 -23.30 -10.03
N VAL A 409 -19.81 -24.38 -9.50
CA VAL A 409 -20.37 -25.74 -9.50
C VAL A 409 -20.64 -26.25 -8.09
N SER A 410 -21.43 -27.32 -7.99
CA SER A 410 -21.98 -27.88 -6.74
C SER A 410 -21.40 -29.25 -6.36
N ASN A 411 -21.93 -29.83 -5.28
CA ASN A 411 -21.58 -31.17 -4.76
C ASN A 411 -21.37 -32.23 -5.86
N ASN A 412 -20.18 -32.85 -5.89
CA ASN A 412 -19.77 -33.87 -6.86
C ASN A 412 -19.76 -33.46 -8.34
N GLU A 413 -19.70 -32.17 -8.67
CA GLU A 413 -19.41 -31.74 -10.05
C GLU A 413 -17.89 -31.72 -10.30
N ILE A 414 -17.41 -30.99 -11.31
CA ILE A 414 -15.98 -30.82 -11.60
C ILE A 414 -15.76 -29.33 -11.88
N ALA A 415 -14.85 -28.71 -11.14
CA ALA A 415 -14.35 -27.38 -11.45
C ALA A 415 -12.95 -27.50 -12.08
N GLY A 416 -12.62 -26.64 -13.03
CA GLY A 416 -11.39 -26.72 -13.83
C GLY A 416 -11.51 -27.62 -15.05
N THR A 417 -10.37 -28.08 -15.57
CA THR A 417 -10.25 -28.85 -16.83
C THR A 417 -9.67 -30.24 -16.58
N VAL A 418 -9.89 -31.17 -17.51
CA VAL A 418 -9.40 -32.56 -17.40
C VAL A 418 -8.71 -32.93 -18.70
N GLY A 419 -7.38 -33.03 -18.69
CA GLY A 419 -6.57 -33.42 -19.85
C GLY A 419 -6.48 -32.37 -20.95
N LYS A 420 -6.81 -31.09 -20.68
CA LYS A 420 -6.51 -29.98 -21.61
C LYS A 420 -5.07 -29.49 -21.51
N GLY A 421 -4.38 -29.73 -20.38
CA GLY A 421 -3.12 -29.06 -20.03
C GLY A 421 -3.30 -27.61 -19.54
N LEU A 422 -4.53 -27.15 -19.34
CA LEU A 422 -4.83 -25.85 -18.70
C LEU A 422 -5.02 -26.05 -17.20
N THR A 423 -4.38 -25.17 -16.42
CA THR A 423 -4.12 -25.40 -15.00
C THR A 423 -4.84 -24.39 -14.11
N ILE A 424 -5.10 -24.76 -12.85
CA ILE A 424 -5.82 -23.89 -11.91
C ILE A 424 -4.83 -22.92 -11.25
N GLU A 425 -5.11 -21.63 -11.34
CA GLU A 425 -4.33 -20.56 -10.72
C GLU A 425 -4.98 -20.11 -9.40
N ALA A 426 -6.32 -20.15 -9.30
CA ALA A 426 -7.05 -19.78 -8.08
C ALA A 426 -8.35 -20.56 -7.85
N ILE A 427 -8.82 -20.55 -6.60
CA ILE A 427 -10.07 -21.20 -6.15
C ILE A 427 -10.89 -20.26 -5.24
N ARG A 428 -12.22 -20.41 -5.28
CA ARG A 428 -13.16 -19.89 -4.27
C ARG A 428 -14.10 -21.02 -3.84
N ILE A 429 -14.39 -21.12 -2.55
CA ILE A 429 -15.21 -22.21 -1.98
C ILE A 429 -16.12 -21.64 -0.87
N GLN A 430 -17.42 -21.88 -0.96
CA GLN A 430 -18.40 -21.42 0.03
C GLN A 430 -19.42 -22.52 0.38
N LEU A 431 -19.77 -22.63 1.66
CA LEU A 431 -20.87 -23.51 2.10
C LEU A 431 -22.23 -22.83 1.85
N THR A 432 -23.20 -23.62 1.38
CA THR A 432 -24.55 -23.18 1.04
C THR A 432 -25.60 -24.08 1.72
N GLY A 433 -26.89 -23.77 1.57
CA GLY A 433 -27.99 -24.52 2.22
C GLY A 433 -28.37 -24.00 3.62
N GLU A 434 -29.41 -24.59 4.21
CA GLU A 434 -30.10 -24.08 5.41
C GLU A 434 -29.21 -24.00 6.66
N ASN A 435 -28.18 -24.85 6.76
CA ASN A 435 -27.31 -24.95 7.92
C ASN A 435 -25.90 -24.43 7.66
N ALA A 436 -25.63 -23.79 6.52
CA ALA A 436 -24.31 -23.24 6.17
C ALA A 436 -23.75 -22.32 7.27
N SER A 437 -24.59 -21.44 7.82
CA SER A 437 -24.24 -20.48 8.88
C SER A 437 -23.85 -21.10 10.23
N LYS A 438 -23.91 -22.43 10.37
CA LYS A 438 -23.39 -23.17 11.54
C LYS A 438 -21.92 -23.56 11.39
N TYR A 439 -21.33 -23.34 10.21
CA TYR A 439 -19.96 -23.73 9.89
C TYR A 439 -19.21 -22.58 9.21
N ASP A 440 -17.89 -22.55 9.39
CA ASP A 440 -16.95 -21.79 8.58
C ASP A 440 -16.14 -22.76 7.72
N ILE A 441 -15.95 -22.46 6.44
CA ILE A 441 -15.05 -23.19 5.54
C ILE A 441 -13.79 -22.36 5.31
N TYR A 442 -12.67 -22.87 5.83
CA TYR A 442 -11.35 -22.32 5.58
C TYR A 442 -10.64 -23.18 4.53
N TYR A 443 -9.90 -22.56 3.61
CA TYR A 443 -9.10 -23.27 2.62
C TYR A 443 -7.84 -22.49 2.25
N ARG A 444 -6.84 -23.21 1.75
CA ARG A 444 -5.59 -22.62 1.25
C ARG A 444 -5.02 -23.43 0.10
N THR A 445 -4.14 -22.80 -0.67
CA THR A 445 -3.47 -23.36 -1.84
C THR A 445 -1.95 -23.42 -1.64
N TYR A 446 -1.32 -24.45 -2.21
CA TYR A 446 0.11 -24.52 -2.44
C TYR A 446 0.36 -24.11 -3.89
N ILE A 447 1.05 -22.99 -4.06
CA ILE A 447 1.38 -22.41 -5.35
C ILE A 447 2.80 -22.86 -5.76
N ASN A 448 2.98 -23.25 -7.02
CA ASN A 448 4.28 -23.63 -7.57
C ASN A 448 5.32 -22.51 -7.34
N ASN A 449 6.55 -22.89 -6.98
CA ASN A 449 7.67 -22.02 -6.57
C ASN A 449 7.46 -21.11 -5.32
N ILE A 450 6.22 -20.82 -4.89
CA ILE A 450 5.92 -19.91 -3.76
C ILE A 450 5.64 -20.68 -2.47
N GLY A 451 4.88 -21.78 -2.55
CA GLY A 451 4.50 -22.61 -1.42
C GLY A 451 3.08 -22.38 -0.89
N TRP A 452 2.84 -22.73 0.39
CA TRP A 452 1.53 -22.60 1.02
C TRP A 452 1.18 -21.14 1.32
N LEU A 453 0.04 -20.69 0.80
CA LEU A 453 -0.60 -19.44 1.17
C LEU A 453 -1.34 -19.55 2.52
N ASP A 454 -1.79 -18.40 3.04
CA ASP A 454 -2.66 -18.31 4.22
C ASP A 454 -4.08 -18.84 3.93
N TRP A 455 -4.89 -18.98 4.98
CA TRP A 455 -6.25 -19.51 4.89
C TRP A 455 -7.26 -18.44 4.46
N ALA A 456 -7.79 -18.59 3.24
CA ALA A 456 -9.02 -17.95 2.80
C ALA A 456 -10.25 -18.54 3.53
N LYS A 457 -11.33 -17.77 3.60
CA LYS A 457 -12.57 -18.10 4.29
C LYS A 457 -13.81 -17.86 3.41
N ASN A 458 -14.78 -18.78 3.47
CA ASN A 458 -16.19 -18.58 3.05
C ASN A 458 -16.45 -17.89 1.67
N GLY A 459 -15.59 -18.06 0.67
CA GLY A 459 -15.73 -17.47 -0.67
C GLY A 459 -14.61 -16.53 -1.10
N GLU A 460 -13.72 -16.12 -0.18
CA GLU A 460 -12.48 -15.38 -0.46
C GLU A 460 -11.58 -16.12 -1.47
N GLN A 461 -10.72 -15.40 -2.20
CA GLN A 461 -9.79 -16.03 -3.14
C GLN A 461 -8.62 -16.72 -2.40
N SER A 462 -8.30 -17.94 -2.83
CA SER A 462 -7.03 -18.60 -2.55
C SER A 462 -6.37 -18.99 -3.87
N GLY A 463 -5.16 -18.51 -4.15
CA GLY A 463 -4.56 -18.67 -5.49
C GLY A 463 -3.49 -17.65 -5.82
N SER A 464 -3.20 -17.52 -7.11
CA SER A 464 -2.41 -16.40 -7.62
C SER A 464 -2.89 -15.91 -9.00
N ASP A 465 -2.27 -14.85 -9.48
CA ASP A 465 -2.45 -14.29 -10.83
C ASP A 465 -1.41 -14.76 -11.88
N ALA A 466 -0.42 -15.59 -11.49
CA ALA A 466 0.67 -15.96 -12.40
C ALA A 466 1.22 -17.39 -12.26
N TYR A 467 0.90 -18.07 -11.17
CA TYR A 467 1.46 -19.36 -10.81
C TYR A 467 0.38 -20.37 -10.46
N SER A 468 0.56 -21.59 -10.96
CA SER A 468 -0.39 -22.68 -10.79
C SER A 468 -0.37 -23.29 -9.39
N ILE A 469 -1.54 -23.78 -8.99
CA ILE A 469 -1.74 -24.55 -7.77
C ILE A 469 -1.22 -25.98 -7.99
N GLU A 470 -0.38 -26.49 -7.09
CA GLU A 470 0.01 -27.91 -7.05
C GLU A 470 -0.80 -28.73 -6.04
N ALA A 471 -1.30 -28.10 -4.98
CA ALA A 471 -2.15 -28.73 -3.96
C ALA A 471 -3.08 -27.73 -3.29
N TYR A 472 -4.14 -28.22 -2.66
CA TYR A 472 -5.02 -27.43 -1.79
C TYR A 472 -5.40 -28.20 -0.53
N GLN A 473 -5.91 -27.48 0.47
CA GLN A 473 -6.33 -28.04 1.74
C GLN A 473 -7.58 -27.30 2.24
N ILE A 474 -8.55 -28.02 2.79
CA ILE A 474 -9.81 -27.46 3.32
C ILE A 474 -9.97 -27.87 4.79
N ALA A 475 -10.36 -26.93 5.63
CA ALA A 475 -10.78 -27.14 7.02
C ALA A 475 -12.18 -26.55 7.22
N VAL A 476 -13.22 -27.39 7.20
CA VAL A 476 -14.57 -27.02 7.66
C VAL A 476 -14.62 -27.16 9.17
N LEU A 477 -15.00 -26.08 9.86
CA LEU A 477 -15.08 -25.97 11.31
C LEU A 477 -16.45 -25.43 11.73
N PRO A 478 -16.90 -25.63 12.99
CA PRO A 478 -18.03 -24.87 13.55
C PRO A 478 -17.85 -23.34 13.40
N ALA A 479 -18.92 -22.63 13.10
CA ALA A 479 -18.88 -21.17 12.86
C ALA A 479 -18.35 -20.40 14.07
N GLY A 480 -17.44 -19.45 13.83
CA GLY A 480 -16.78 -18.68 14.87
C GLY A 480 -15.51 -19.34 15.45
N ASN A 481 -15.19 -20.58 15.07
CA ASN A 481 -13.87 -21.13 15.35
C ASN A 481 -12.80 -20.38 14.54
N LYS A 482 -11.61 -20.22 15.14
CA LYS A 482 -10.46 -19.60 14.48
C LYS A 482 -10.01 -20.41 13.26
N ALA A 483 -9.49 -19.72 12.25
CA ALA A 483 -8.79 -20.33 11.13
C ALA A 483 -7.63 -21.22 11.63
N PRO A 484 -7.23 -22.27 10.89
CA PRO A 484 -6.09 -23.12 11.26
C PRO A 484 -4.72 -22.43 11.21
N GLY A 485 -4.64 -21.20 10.70
CA GLY A 485 -3.43 -20.39 10.61
C GLY A 485 -3.76 -18.90 10.47
N LYS A 486 -2.85 -18.14 9.86
CA LYS A 486 -3.14 -16.77 9.42
C LYS A 486 -4.12 -16.76 8.24
N THR A 487 -4.68 -15.59 7.95
CA THR A 487 -5.71 -15.33 6.92
C THR A 487 -5.42 -14.00 6.18
N VAL A 488 -4.14 -13.70 5.90
CA VAL A 488 -3.72 -12.38 5.39
C VAL A 488 -3.17 -12.49 3.97
N TYR A 489 -2.26 -13.45 3.74
CA TYR A 489 -1.63 -13.70 2.45
C TYR A 489 -2.29 -14.88 1.73
N THR A 490 -3.60 -14.78 1.48
CA THR A 490 -4.41 -15.87 0.91
C THR A 490 -4.30 -15.95 -0.61
N TYR A 491 -3.99 -14.81 -1.24
CA TYR A 491 -3.82 -14.63 -2.68
C TYR A 491 -2.48 -13.97 -2.97
N HIS A 492 -1.85 -14.33 -4.09
CA HIS A 492 -0.61 -13.73 -4.57
C HIS A 492 -0.83 -13.04 -5.92
N THR A 493 -0.63 -11.72 -5.95
CA THR A 493 -0.66 -10.90 -7.18
C THR A 493 0.61 -11.12 -8.00
N VAL A 494 0.81 -10.39 -9.10
CA VAL A 494 2.01 -10.52 -9.94
C VAL A 494 3.27 -10.07 -9.19
N ASP A 495 4.37 -10.84 -9.25
CA ASP A 495 5.66 -10.40 -8.72
C ASP A 495 6.21 -9.20 -9.50
N MET A 496 6.67 -8.17 -8.77
CA MET A 496 7.20 -6.92 -9.32
C MET A 496 8.29 -6.39 -8.40
N GLU A 497 9.47 -6.08 -8.95
CA GLU A 497 10.53 -5.37 -8.23
C GLU A 497 10.41 -3.87 -8.48
N MET A 498 10.58 -3.07 -7.43
CA MET A 498 10.56 -1.60 -7.52
C MET A 498 11.56 -0.96 -6.55
N GLU A 499 12.28 0.07 -6.98
CA GLU A 499 13.24 0.81 -6.15
C GLU A 499 13.33 2.29 -6.51
N ALA A 500 13.71 3.13 -5.53
CA ALA A 500 13.84 4.58 -5.68
C ALA A 500 15.20 5.09 -5.21
N HIS A 501 15.74 6.06 -5.96
CA HIS A 501 16.88 6.89 -5.58
C HIS A 501 16.38 8.19 -4.94
N VAL A 502 16.43 8.27 -3.62
CA VAL A 502 15.96 9.44 -2.87
C VAL A 502 17.11 10.44 -2.65
N SER A 503 16.82 11.72 -2.84
CA SER A 503 17.82 12.81 -2.70
C SER A 503 18.48 12.81 -1.31
N ASP A 504 19.79 13.04 -1.25
CA ASP A 504 20.67 12.89 -0.07
C ASP A 504 20.68 11.49 0.62
N ILE A 505 20.00 10.48 0.07
CA ILE A 505 19.94 9.11 0.62
C ILE A 505 20.55 8.09 -0.35
N GLY A 506 20.33 8.26 -1.66
CA GLY A 506 20.73 7.29 -2.69
C GLY A 506 19.63 6.25 -2.97
N TRP A 507 20.01 5.18 -3.66
CA TRP A 507 19.13 4.02 -3.87
C TRP A 507 18.76 3.36 -2.54
N GLN A 508 17.47 3.09 -2.36
CA GLN A 508 16.94 2.29 -1.26
C GLN A 508 16.97 0.79 -1.61
N ASN A 509 16.58 -0.07 -0.68
CA ASN A 509 16.35 -1.48 -1.01
C ASN A 509 15.20 -1.61 -2.03
N LYS A 510 15.25 -2.66 -2.85
CA LYS A 510 14.10 -3.11 -3.65
C LYS A 510 12.94 -3.51 -2.74
N GLU A 511 11.76 -3.11 -3.15
CA GLU A 511 10.46 -3.46 -2.58
C GLU A 511 9.61 -4.22 -3.62
N ASN A 512 8.52 -4.83 -3.19
CA ASN A 512 7.67 -5.69 -4.02
C ASN A 512 6.34 -5.01 -4.41
N ASN A 513 5.57 -5.66 -5.29
CA ASN A 513 4.21 -5.26 -5.68
C ASN A 513 3.34 -4.85 -4.48
N GLY A 514 2.67 -3.70 -4.56
CA GLY A 514 1.84 -3.12 -3.50
C GLY A 514 2.57 -2.32 -2.41
N ASN A 515 3.89 -2.46 -2.27
CA ASN A 515 4.67 -1.72 -1.28
C ASN A 515 4.95 -0.26 -1.70
N ILE A 516 5.56 0.51 -0.79
CA ILE A 516 5.89 1.94 -0.98
C ILE A 516 7.40 2.09 -1.10
N ILE A 517 7.87 2.63 -2.23
CA ILE A 517 9.24 3.12 -2.41
C ILE A 517 9.34 4.62 -2.11
N GLY A 518 10.51 5.08 -1.67
CA GLY A 518 10.75 6.48 -1.30
C GLY A 518 10.67 6.76 0.20
N THR A 519 10.22 7.96 0.56
CA THR A 519 9.95 8.39 1.94
C THR A 519 8.70 9.25 2.03
N THR A 520 8.10 9.39 3.21
CA THR A 520 6.94 10.29 3.41
C THR A 520 7.24 11.32 4.49
N GLY A 521 6.98 12.60 4.19
CA GLY A 521 7.06 13.71 5.14
C GLY A 521 8.47 14.06 5.60
N LYS A 522 9.52 13.75 4.81
CA LYS A 522 10.94 14.00 5.18
C LYS A 522 11.57 15.20 4.48
N ALA A 523 10.82 15.88 3.60
CA ALA A 523 11.32 16.85 2.64
C ALA A 523 12.44 16.26 1.75
N LYS A 524 12.27 15.01 1.30
CA LYS A 524 13.23 14.25 0.49
C LYS A 524 12.56 13.66 -0.73
N GLY A 525 12.76 14.31 -1.87
CA GLY A 525 12.23 13.87 -3.16
C GLY A 525 12.97 12.68 -3.76
N ILE A 526 12.27 11.90 -4.56
CA ILE A 526 12.84 10.92 -5.47
C ILE A 526 13.47 11.66 -6.66
N GLU A 527 14.70 11.31 -7.00
CA GLU A 527 15.41 11.83 -8.18
C GLU A 527 15.31 10.86 -9.37
N ALA A 528 15.28 9.55 -9.08
CA ALA A 528 15.11 8.48 -10.06
C ALA A 528 14.42 7.24 -9.45
N TYR A 529 13.83 6.38 -10.27
CA TYR A 529 13.28 5.08 -9.87
C TYR A 529 13.45 4.02 -10.97
N SER A 530 13.39 2.74 -10.59
CA SER A 530 13.36 1.58 -11.49
C SER A 530 12.23 0.64 -11.09
N LEU A 531 11.58 0.05 -12.09
CA LEU A 531 10.47 -0.90 -12.01
C LEU A 531 10.71 -2.08 -12.96
N SER A 532 10.42 -3.30 -12.50
CA SER A 532 10.46 -4.51 -13.32
C SER A 532 9.34 -5.50 -12.95
N VAL A 533 8.73 -6.17 -13.92
CA VAL A 533 7.61 -7.11 -13.71
C VAL A 533 8.03 -8.54 -14.03
N ALA A 534 7.96 -9.43 -13.05
CA ALA A 534 8.48 -10.79 -13.13
C ALA A 534 7.46 -11.81 -13.66
N LYS A 535 6.80 -11.52 -14.80
CA LYS A 535 5.83 -12.42 -15.45
C LYS A 535 6.11 -12.59 -16.94
N GLU A 536 6.09 -13.83 -17.42
CA GLU A 536 6.32 -14.15 -18.84
C GLU A 536 5.35 -13.38 -19.75
N ASN A 537 5.89 -12.75 -20.80
CA ASN A 537 5.15 -11.96 -21.81
C ASN A 537 4.35 -10.74 -21.29
N LEU A 538 4.50 -10.37 -20.02
CA LEU A 538 4.11 -9.09 -19.45
C LEU A 538 5.39 -8.28 -19.15
N GLY A 539 5.35 -6.97 -19.34
CA GLY A 539 6.44 -6.07 -18.91
C GLY A 539 5.89 -4.67 -18.67
N ILE A 540 6.74 -3.75 -18.26
CA ILE A 540 6.34 -2.38 -17.90
C ILE A 540 7.12 -1.30 -18.67
N SER A 541 6.52 -0.13 -18.86
CA SER A 541 7.23 1.07 -19.35
C SER A 541 6.70 2.34 -18.67
N TYR A 542 7.57 3.33 -18.48
CA TYR A 542 7.30 4.42 -17.56
C TYR A 542 8.15 5.68 -17.84
N ALA A 543 7.62 6.83 -17.46
CA ALA A 543 8.22 8.14 -17.70
C ALA A 543 8.13 9.05 -16.47
N SER A 544 9.16 9.87 -16.28
CA SER A 544 9.25 10.89 -15.23
C SER A 544 9.00 12.29 -15.81
N CYS A 545 8.37 13.18 -15.05
CA CYS A 545 8.32 14.61 -15.31
C CYS A 545 9.28 15.36 -14.37
N ILE A 546 10.15 16.20 -14.92
CA ILE A 546 11.18 16.96 -14.18
C ILE A 546 11.17 18.40 -14.69
N ASN A 547 11.02 19.37 -13.78
CA ASN A 547 10.94 20.81 -14.08
C ASN A 547 9.89 21.14 -15.17
N GLY A 548 8.70 20.55 -15.09
CA GLY A 548 7.63 20.72 -16.07
C GLY A 548 7.74 19.87 -17.34
N GLU A 549 8.87 19.20 -17.59
CA GLU A 549 9.12 18.47 -18.84
C GLU A 549 9.09 16.96 -18.68
N TRP A 550 8.26 16.28 -19.48
CA TRP A 550 8.22 14.82 -19.55
C TRP A 550 9.48 14.28 -20.24
N GLN A 551 10.19 13.39 -19.53
CA GLN A 551 11.36 12.69 -20.06
C GLN A 551 10.94 11.55 -21.00
N GLN A 552 11.88 11.03 -21.79
CA GLN A 552 11.62 9.87 -22.64
C GLN A 552 11.20 8.65 -21.80
N GLU A 553 10.19 7.93 -22.27
CA GLU A 553 9.72 6.67 -21.68
C GLU A 553 10.82 5.60 -21.70
N VAL A 554 11.06 4.99 -20.54
CA VAL A 554 12.00 3.88 -20.33
C VAL A 554 11.23 2.57 -20.15
N LYS A 555 11.93 1.45 -20.30
CA LYS A 555 11.35 0.09 -20.23
C LYS A 555 11.64 -0.58 -18.89
N ASP A 556 11.01 -1.73 -18.71
CA ASP A 556 11.30 -2.75 -17.69
C ASP A 556 12.78 -2.82 -17.31
N GLY A 557 13.07 -2.78 -16.00
CA GLY A 557 14.41 -2.79 -15.40
C GLY A 557 15.22 -1.49 -15.50
N GLN A 558 14.87 -0.56 -16.39
CA GLN A 558 15.68 0.65 -16.66
C GLN A 558 15.52 1.73 -15.56
N THR A 559 16.32 2.79 -15.61
CA THR A 559 16.17 3.93 -14.68
C THR A 559 15.42 5.09 -15.31
N SER A 560 14.31 5.51 -14.71
CA SER A 560 13.62 6.76 -15.05
C SER A 560 14.06 7.87 -14.09
N GLY A 561 14.34 9.07 -14.60
CA GLY A 561 14.79 10.24 -13.81
C GLY A 561 16.29 10.52 -13.90
N THR A 562 16.89 11.06 -12.84
CA THR A 562 18.35 11.34 -12.75
C THR A 562 18.91 11.01 -11.38
N THR A 563 20.18 10.63 -11.27
CA THR A 563 20.82 10.37 -9.97
C THR A 563 21.87 11.45 -9.65
N GLY A 564 21.86 11.97 -8.42
CA GLY A 564 22.89 12.87 -7.89
C GLY A 564 22.92 14.27 -8.51
N GLN A 565 21.86 14.68 -9.22
CA GLN A 565 21.75 16.00 -9.85
C GLN A 565 20.93 17.01 -9.04
N ALA A 566 20.38 16.63 -7.88
CA ALA A 566 19.43 17.42 -7.09
C ALA A 566 18.18 17.88 -7.89
N LYS A 567 17.83 17.13 -8.95
CA LYS A 567 16.59 17.26 -9.71
C LYS A 567 15.64 16.19 -9.20
N HIS A 568 14.51 16.63 -8.65
CA HIS A 568 13.45 15.72 -8.23
C HIS A 568 12.46 15.47 -9.36
N ILE A 569 11.72 14.37 -9.24
CA ILE A 569 10.58 14.06 -10.10
C ILE A 569 9.33 14.76 -9.52
N GLU A 570 8.59 15.46 -10.36
CA GLU A 570 7.34 16.13 -9.98
C GLU A 570 6.10 15.23 -10.23
N ALA A 571 6.10 14.51 -11.36
CA ALA A 571 5.03 13.58 -11.78
C ALA A 571 5.59 12.34 -12.50
N ILE A 572 4.78 11.28 -12.59
CA ILE A 572 5.10 10.01 -13.26
C ILE A 572 3.95 9.50 -14.14
N LYS A 573 4.29 8.63 -15.09
CA LYS A 573 3.37 7.77 -15.87
C LYS A 573 3.94 6.36 -15.91
N ILE A 574 3.10 5.32 -15.78
CA ILE A 574 3.49 3.91 -15.77
C ILE A 574 2.42 3.11 -16.54
N GLN A 575 2.81 2.28 -17.51
CA GLN A 575 1.89 1.44 -18.30
C GLN A 575 2.44 0.02 -18.48
N LEU A 576 1.53 -0.96 -18.64
CA LEU A 576 1.91 -2.34 -18.97
C LEU A 576 2.11 -2.54 -20.47
N THR A 577 2.98 -3.49 -20.80
CA THR A 577 3.47 -3.82 -22.15
C THR A 577 3.64 -5.34 -22.29
N GLY A 578 4.02 -5.81 -23.48
CA GLY A 578 4.02 -7.24 -23.82
C GLY A 578 2.68 -7.70 -24.42
N THR A 579 2.48 -9.01 -24.55
CA THR A 579 1.22 -9.58 -25.09
C THR A 579 0.18 -9.81 -24.01
N GLU A 580 0.60 -10.01 -22.75
CA GLU A 580 -0.30 -10.22 -21.62
C GLU A 580 -0.96 -8.93 -21.09
N LYS A 581 -0.57 -7.75 -21.58
CA LYS A 581 -0.95 -6.46 -21.00
C LYS A 581 -2.46 -6.15 -20.96
N GLU A 582 -3.29 -6.90 -21.68
CA GLU A 582 -4.76 -6.75 -21.65
C GLU A 582 -5.42 -7.58 -20.52
N ASN A 583 -4.65 -8.47 -19.87
CA ASN A 583 -5.09 -9.34 -18.77
C ASN A 583 -4.75 -8.75 -17.38
N TYR A 584 -4.13 -7.56 -17.34
CA TYR A 584 -3.62 -6.88 -16.14
C TYR A 584 -3.80 -5.36 -16.23
N HIS A 585 -3.87 -4.72 -15.07
CA HIS A 585 -3.81 -3.26 -14.90
C HIS A 585 -2.66 -2.90 -13.95
N VAL A 586 -2.00 -1.76 -14.18
CA VAL A 586 -1.04 -1.18 -13.23
C VAL A 586 -1.63 0.07 -12.58
N TYR A 587 -1.98 -0.04 -11.31
CA TYR A 587 -2.44 1.07 -10.49
C TYR A 587 -1.25 1.72 -9.77
N TYR A 588 -1.25 3.05 -9.64
CA TYR A 588 -0.22 3.76 -8.90
C TYR A 588 -0.70 5.08 -8.33
N ARG A 589 -0.04 5.52 -7.26
CA ARG A 589 -0.20 6.84 -6.64
C ARG A 589 1.11 7.33 -6.06
N VAL A 590 1.16 8.62 -5.72
CA VAL A 590 2.37 9.28 -5.23
C VAL A 590 2.12 10.18 -4.03
N HIS A 591 3.12 10.28 -3.16
CA HIS A 591 3.16 11.22 -2.05
C HIS A 591 3.95 12.46 -2.47
N VAL A 592 3.26 13.56 -2.73
CA VAL A 592 3.86 14.84 -3.15
C VAL A 592 4.11 15.72 -1.93
N SER A 593 5.30 16.29 -1.83
CA SER A 593 5.64 17.23 -0.76
C SER A 593 4.66 18.41 -0.68
N ASN A 594 4.35 18.87 0.54
CA ASN A 594 3.35 19.90 0.84
C ASN A 594 1.89 19.58 0.48
N ILE A 595 1.59 18.42 -0.12
CA ILE A 595 0.23 17.96 -0.45
C ILE A 595 -0.12 16.69 0.33
N GLY A 596 0.78 15.70 0.36
CA GLY A 596 0.54 14.36 0.89
C GLY A 596 0.34 13.34 -0.22
N TRP A 597 -0.33 12.22 0.07
CA TRP A 597 -0.78 11.28 -0.97
C TRP A 597 -1.84 11.92 -1.86
N LEU A 598 -1.64 11.81 -3.17
CA LEU A 598 -2.71 11.95 -4.15
C LEU A 598 -3.43 10.61 -4.32
N ASP A 599 -4.57 10.63 -5.01
CA ASP A 599 -5.38 9.43 -5.29
C ASP A 599 -4.67 8.48 -6.27
N TRP A 600 -5.27 7.30 -6.49
CA TRP A 600 -4.78 6.36 -7.48
C TRP A 600 -5.13 6.76 -8.91
N THR A 601 -4.30 6.32 -9.84
CA THR A 601 -4.56 6.27 -11.28
C THR A 601 -4.06 4.94 -11.84
N CYS A 602 -4.26 4.68 -13.13
CA CYS A 602 -3.74 3.47 -13.77
C CYS A 602 -3.26 3.69 -15.22
N ASP A 603 -2.56 2.69 -15.75
CA ASP A 603 -2.35 2.41 -17.18
C ASP A 603 -1.96 3.61 -18.07
N GLY A 604 -0.91 4.32 -17.65
CA GLY A 604 -0.29 5.39 -18.42
C GLY A 604 -0.83 6.78 -18.12
N GLU A 605 -1.85 6.92 -17.27
CA GLU A 605 -2.31 8.24 -16.83
C GLU A 605 -1.36 8.93 -15.85
N ALA A 606 -1.42 10.26 -15.75
CA ALA A 606 -0.44 11.00 -14.93
C ALA A 606 -0.73 10.84 -13.43
N ALA A 607 0.33 10.78 -12.62
CA ALA A 607 0.28 10.91 -11.16
C ALA A 607 1.33 11.91 -10.66
N GLY A 608 0.98 12.77 -9.71
CA GLY A 608 1.88 13.76 -9.10
C GLY A 608 1.53 15.21 -9.40
N THR A 609 2.53 16.08 -9.51
CA THR A 609 2.34 17.48 -9.87
C THR A 609 3.22 17.89 -11.05
N LYS A 610 2.88 18.99 -11.72
CA LYS A 610 3.71 19.57 -12.78
C LYS A 610 3.76 21.08 -12.64
N ASN A 611 4.94 21.68 -12.80
CA ASN A 611 5.21 23.11 -12.61
C ASN A 611 5.00 23.64 -11.17
N TYR A 612 4.70 22.78 -10.20
CA TYR A 612 4.60 23.18 -8.79
C TYR A 612 5.97 23.24 -8.09
N ASN A 613 7.02 22.65 -8.66
CA ASN A 613 8.33 22.45 -8.01
C ASN A 613 8.17 21.74 -6.64
N TYR A 614 7.23 20.79 -6.58
CA TYR A 614 6.98 19.95 -5.41
C TYR A 614 7.46 18.52 -5.73
N PRO A 615 8.53 18.02 -5.09
CA PRO A 615 8.96 16.64 -5.26
C PRO A 615 7.87 15.62 -4.88
N ILE A 616 7.77 14.56 -5.68
CA ILE A 616 7.32 13.25 -5.20
C ILE A 616 8.36 12.75 -4.19
N GLU A 617 7.93 12.43 -2.98
CA GLU A 617 8.77 11.81 -1.95
C GLU A 617 8.66 10.28 -1.94
N ALA A 618 7.49 9.72 -2.28
CA ALA A 618 7.22 8.29 -2.34
C ALA A 618 6.23 7.91 -3.46
N ILE A 619 6.31 6.65 -3.91
CA ILE A 619 5.43 6.04 -4.92
C ILE A 619 4.89 4.74 -4.34
N GLN A 620 3.61 4.44 -4.58
CA GLN A 620 3.01 3.12 -4.37
C GLN A 620 2.46 2.61 -5.71
N ILE A 621 2.70 1.34 -6.04
CA ILE A 621 2.33 0.72 -7.32
C ILE A 621 1.75 -0.67 -7.04
N GLU A 622 0.67 -1.03 -7.73
CA GLU A 622 0.02 -2.33 -7.62
C GLU A 622 -0.35 -2.86 -9.02
N VAL A 623 0.29 -3.97 -9.44
CA VAL A 623 -0.06 -4.72 -10.66
C VAL A 623 -1.01 -5.85 -10.28
N VAL A 624 -2.21 -5.83 -10.87
CA VAL A 624 -3.31 -6.76 -10.58
C VAL A 624 -3.89 -7.32 -11.89
N SER A 625 -4.46 -8.53 -11.86
CA SER A 625 -5.18 -9.06 -13.03
C SER A 625 -6.50 -8.32 -13.25
N SER A 626 -6.92 -8.19 -14.52
CA SER A 626 -8.16 -7.50 -14.92
C SER A 626 -9.46 -8.19 -14.48
N ASP A 627 -9.39 -9.36 -13.83
CA ASP A 627 -10.50 -10.04 -13.18
C ASP A 627 -10.45 -9.98 -11.62
N SER A 628 -9.60 -9.11 -11.06
CA SER A 628 -9.51 -8.88 -9.61
C SER A 628 -10.75 -8.16 -9.06
N ASP A 629 -11.34 -8.71 -7.99
CA ASP A 629 -12.36 -8.01 -7.19
C ASP A 629 -11.75 -6.96 -6.22
N ASN A 630 -10.43 -6.95 -6.07
CA ASN A 630 -9.69 -6.00 -5.23
C ASN A 630 -8.80 -5.13 -6.13
N ILE A 631 -9.31 -3.94 -6.46
CA ILE A 631 -8.62 -2.92 -7.26
C ILE A 631 -8.65 -1.57 -6.54
N PRO A 632 -7.60 -0.73 -6.64
CA PRO A 632 -7.60 0.61 -6.08
C PRO A 632 -8.66 1.55 -6.71
N GLU A 633 -9.31 2.35 -5.88
CA GLU A 633 -10.25 3.40 -6.33
C GLU A 633 -9.46 4.61 -6.89
N VAL A 634 -9.70 4.93 -8.16
CA VAL A 634 -9.00 6.00 -8.89
C VAL A 634 -9.66 7.37 -8.71
N GLY A 635 -8.85 8.44 -8.70
CA GLY A 635 -9.30 9.80 -8.37
C GLY A 635 -8.37 10.92 -8.88
N GLU A 636 -8.23 12.00 -8.11
CA GLU A 636 -7.40 13.17 -8.46
C GLU A 636 -5.89 12.92 -8.27
N ALA A 637 -5.34 11.96 -9.03
CA ALA A 637 -3.95 11.56 -8.93
C ALA A 637 -2.92 12.61 -9.43
N TYR A 638 -3.33 13.60 -10.24
CA TYR A 638 -2.42 14.55 -10.90
C TYR A 638 -2.94 15.99 -10.94
N LYS A 639 -2.04 16.96 -10.70
CA LYS A 639 -2.35 18.40 -10.69
C LYS A 639 -1.27 19.23 -11.39
N GLU A 640 -1.66 20.07 -12.36
CA GLU A 640 -0.74 20.88 -13.18
C GLU A 640 -0.89 22.38 -12.89
N LYS A 641 0.20 23.09 -12.56
CA LYS A 641 0.18 24.56 -12.48
C LYS A 641 0.29 25.13 -13.89
N ILE A 642 -0.82 25.68 -14.38
CA ILE A 642 -0.92 26.29 -15.70
C ILE A 642 -0.48 27.77 -15.60
N ASP A 643 0.79 28.10 -15.83
CA ASP A 643 1.31 29.49 -15.74
C ASP A 643 1.02 30.36 -17.00
N ASN A 644 -0.23 30.34 -17.48
CA ASN A 644 -0.66 30.97 -18.73
C ASN A 644 -1.00 32.48 -18.64
N VAL A 645 -1.13 33.04 -17.44
CA VAL A 645 -1.43 34.45 -17.19
C VAL A 645 -0.44 35.01 -16.16
N ARG A 646 -0.02 36.27 -16.33
CA ARG A 646 0.76 37.02 -15.33
C ARG A 646 0.09 38.34 -15.01
N TYR A 647 0.14 38.75 -13.74
CA TYR A 647 -0.45 40.01 -13.31
C TYR A 647 0.25 40.61 -12.09
N CYS A 648 0.21 41.94 -11.97
CA CYS A 648 0.73 42.66 -10.82
C CYS A 648 -0.17 43.84 -10.42
N ALA A 649 -0.07 44.24 -9.15
CA ALA A 649 -0.78 45.37 -8.58
C ALA A 649 0.18 46.50 -8.19
N HIS A 650 -0.28 47.74 -8.36
CA HIS A 650 0.29 48.93 -7.71
C HIS A 650 -0.48 49.20 -6.42
N VAL A 651 0.11 48.85 -5.28
CA VAL A 651 -0.53 49.00 -3.97
C VAL A 651 -0.12 50.33 -3.34
N SER A 652 -1.08 51.05 -2.77
CA SER A 652 -0.88 52.36 -2.15
C SER A 652 0.18 52.30 -1.02
N ASP A 653 1.05 53.31 -0.97
CA ASP A 653 2.29 53.38 -0.17
C ASP A 653 3.34 52.27 -0.40
N ILE A 654 3.12 51.30 -1.30
CA ILE A 654 4.06 50.20 -1.59
C ILE A 654 4.65 50.30 -3.00
N GLY A 655 3.84 50.71 -3.98
CA GLY A 655 4.20 50.75 -5.40
C GLY A 655 3.83 49.46 -6.15
N TRP A 656 4.44 49.27 -7.33
CA TRP A 656 4.29 48.04 -8.11
C TRP A 656 4.95 46.84 -7.41
N GLN A 657 4.18 45.79 -7.17
CA GLN A 657 4.67 44.48 -6.75
C GLN A 657 5.20 43.68 -7.95
N SER A 658 5.95 42.61 -7.68
CA SER A 658 6.30 41.59 -8.69
C SER A 658 5.05 40.99 -9.33
N SER A 659 5.16 40.55 -10.59
CA SER A 659 4.11 39.74 -11.21
C SER A 659 3.97 38.39 -10.52
N VAL A 660 2.73 37.97 -10.33
CA VAL A 660 2.31 36.63 -9.91
C VAL A 660 1.62 35.93 -11.08
N THR A 661 1.41 34.61 -10.99
CA THR A 661 0.80 33.82 -12.07
C THR A 661 -0.58 33.28 -11.71
N ASN A 662 -1.07 32.32 -12.50
CA ASN A 662 -2.43 31.79 -12.50
C ASN A 662 -2.94 31.40 -11.10
N GLY A 663 -3.91 32.17 -10.57
CA GLY A 663 -4.51 31.96 -9.25
C GLY A 663 -3.75 32.52 -8.04
N ASP A 664 -2.52 33.02 -8.20
CA ASP A 664 -1.74 33.59 -7.09
C ASP A 664 -2.27 34.99 -6.66
N ILE A 665 -1.98 35.43 -5.43
CA ILE A 665 -2.53 36.69 -4.90
C ILE A 665 -1.65 37.88 -5.28
N ALA A 666 -2.19 38.79 -6.09
CA ALA A 666 -1.64 40.14 -6.26
C ALA A 666 -2.29 41.11 -5.26
N GLY A 667 -1.53 42.07 -4.72
CA GLY A 667 -2.00 43.03 -3.72
C GLY A 667 -1.64 42.66 -2.28
N THR A 668 -2.52 42.95 -1.34
CA THR A 668 -2.44 42.56 0.08
C THR A 668 -3.82 42.24 0.64
N THR A 669 -3.95 41.26 1.52
CA THR A 669 -5.23 40.93 2.19
C THR A 669 -5.30 41.51 3.60
N GLY A 670 -6.36 42.25 3.91
CA GLY A 670 -6.69 42.73 5.27
C GLY A 670 -5.69 43.73 5.87
N LYS A 671 -4.94 44.47 5.04
CA LYS A 671 -3.94 45.47 5.49
C LYS A 671 -4.43 46.91 5.35
N ASN A 672 -5.65 47.10 4.85
CA ASN A 672 -6.22 48.40 4.48
C ASN A 672 -5.29 49.18 3.52
N LYS A 673 -4.74 48.46 2.54
CA LYS A 673 -3.87 49.00 1.49
C LYS A 673 -4.49 48.76 0.12
N ALA A 674 -5.02 49.83 -0.46
CA ALA A 674 -5.74 49.77 -1.73
C ALA A 674 -4.80 49.48 -2.90
N ILE A 675 -5.30 48.73 -3.88
CA ILE A 675 -4.78 48.74 -5.25
C ILE A 675 -5.21 50.06 -5.90
N GLU A 676 -4.26 50.77 -6.50
CA GLU A 676 -4.50 52.01 -7.26
C GLU A 676 -4.47 51.77 -8.78
N ALA A 677 -3.68 50.78 -9.22
CA ALA A 677 -3.55 50.37 -10.62
C ALA A 677 -3.17 48.88 -10.73
N LEU A 678 -3.42 48.25 -11.87
CA LEU A 678 -3.05 46.86 -12.15
C LEU A 678 -2.62 46.64 -13.60
N LYS A 679 -1.91 45.54 -13.85
CA LYS A 679 -1.49 45.05 -15.17
C LYS A 679 -1.76 43.55 -15.28
N ILE A 680 -2.13 43.10 -16.47
CA ILE A 680 -2.37 41.68 -16.79
C ILE A 680 -1.81 41.40 -18.19
N GLU A 681 -1.18 40.25 -18.37
CA GLU A 681 -0.61 39.77 -19.63
C GLU A 681 -0.76 38.24 -19.72
N THR A 682 -0.65 37.69 -20.93
CA THR A 682 -0.67 36.25 -21.21
C THR A 682 0.33 35.94 -22.31
N ASP A 683 0.99 34.79 -22.20
CA ASP A 683 1.93 34.29 -23.21
C ASP A 683 1.25 33.30 -24.19
N LEU A 684 -0.06 33.03 -24.03
CA LEU A 684 -0.81 32.13 -24.90
C LEU A 684 -0.90 32.69 -26.32
N GLU A 685 -0.52 31.88 -27.31
CA GLU A 685 -0.52 32.28 -28.71
C GLU A 685 -1.94 32.64 -29.18
N ASN A 686 -2.05 33.73 -29.95
CA ASN A 686 -3.32 34.28 -30.48
C ASN A 686 -4.40 34.65 -29.45
N LEU A 687 -4.09 34.62 -28.15
CA LEU A 687 -4.95 35.12 -27.08
C LEU A 687 -4.55 36.53 -26.64
N ASN A 688 -5.53 37.31 -26.20
CA ASN A 688 -5.36 38.62 -25.58
C ASN A 688 -6.25 38.65 -24.32
N ILE A 689 -5.77 39.34 -23.29
CA ILE A 689 -6.53 39.59 -22.07
C ILE A 689 -6.81 41.09 -21.97
N GLU A 690 -8.09 41.46 -22.06
CA GLU A 690 -8.58 42.84 -21.96
C GLU A 690 -9.15 43.10 -20.58
N TYR A 691 -8.86 44.27 -20.00
CA TYR A 691 -9.30 44.63 -18.67
C TYR A 691 -9.60 46.12 -18.52
N THR A 692 -10.43 46.45 -17.54
CA THR A 692 -10.76 47.81 -17.13
C THR A 692 -11.01 47.87 -15.62
N SER A 693 -10.90 49.06 -15.04
CA SER A 693 -11.12 49.35 -13.64
C SER A 693 -12.03 50.55 -13.44
N CYS A 694 -12.60 50.66 -12.24
CA CYS A 694 -13.42 51.76 -11.78
C CYS A 694 -12.85 52.31 -10.47
N ASN A 695 -12.49 53.60 -10.44
CA ASN A 695 -11.92 54.25 -9.26
C ASN A 695 -12.97 54.84 -8.31
N LYS A 696 -14.21 55.03 -8.79
CA LYS A 696 -15.34 55.58 -8.04
C LYS A 696 -16.62 55.39 -8.84
N LYS A 697 -17.71 55.01 -8.16
CA LYS A 697 -19.11 54.99 -8.64
C LYS A 697 -19.31 55.31 -10.13
N ASP A 698 -19.49 54.24 -10.91
CA ASP A 698 -19.85 54.23 -12.34
C ASP A 698 -18.82 54.87 -13.32
N GLU A 699 -17.72 55.46 -12.85
CA GLU A 699 -16.61 55.98 -13.68
C GLU A 699 -15.65 54.86 -14.13
N TRP A 700 -16.12 53.96 -14.98
CA TRP A 700 -15.30 52.93 -15.63
C TRP A 700 -14.29 53.53 -16.62
N GLN A 701 -13.04 53.04 -16.57
CA GLN A 701 -12.00 53.42 -17.52
C GLN A 701 -12.19 52.73 -18.89
N SER A 702 -11.45 53.19 -19.91
CA SER A 702 -11.33 52.46 -21.18
C SER A 702 -10.67 51.09 -20.96
N TRP A 703 -11.10 50.10 -21.75
CA TRP A 703 -10.44 48.79 -21.80
C TRP A 703 -9.00 48.93 -22.32
N THR A 704 -8.09 48.15 -21.73
CA THR A 704 -6.66 48.07 -22.05
C THR A 704 -6.21 46.60 -22.01
N ASN A 705 -4.99 46.28 -22.48
CA ASN A 705 -4.47 44.91 -22.57
C ASN A 705 -2.92 44.90 -22.58
N LYS A 706 -2.30 43.71 -22.67
CA LYS A 706 -0.85 43.53 -22.96
C LYS A 706 0.08 44.25 -21.98
N GLY A 707 -0.18 44.14 -20.67
CA GLY A 707 0.68 44.69 -19.62
C GLY A 707 0.67 46.23 -19.50
N GLU A 708 -0.22 46.91 -20.22
CA GLU A 708 -0.57 48.32 -19.96
C GLU A 708 -1.31 48.45 -18.60
N ALA A 709 -1.22 49.61 -17.97
CA ALA A 709 -1.80 49.82 -16.64
C ALA A 709 -3.20 50.46 -16.72
N THR A 710 -4.20 49.80 -16.13
CA THR A 710 -5.49 50.46 -15.76
C THR A 710 -5.43 50.96 -14.32
N GLY A 711 -6.20 51.99 -13.99
CA GLY A 711 -6.21 52.65 -12.67
C GLY A 711 -5.46 53.99 -12.70
N THR A 712 -4.84 54.39 -11.59
CA THR A 712 -3.99 55.58 -11.50
C THR A 712 -2.79 55.35 -10.58
N VAL A 713 -1.57 55.49 -11.08
CA VAL A 713 -0.35 55.40 -10.27
C VAL A 713 -0.11 56.70 -9.51
N GLY A 714 -0.06 56.65 -8.18
CA GLY A 714 0.39 57.78 -7.33
C GLY A 714 -0.58 58.96 -7.23
N ALA A 715 -1.83 58.78 -7.66
CA ALA A 715 -2.90 59.78 -7.54
C ALA A 715 -3.80 59.56 -6.30
N ALA A 716 -3.49 58.57 -5.46
CA ALA A 716 -4.26 58.17 -4.27
C ALA A 716 -5.75 57.87 -4.54
N LYS A 717 -6.08 57.40 -5.75
CA LYS A 717 -7.40 56.83 -6.08
C LYS A 717 -7.30 55.31 -6.05
N ALA A 718 -7.93 54.70 -5.06
CA ALA A 718 -8.17 53.26 -5.04
C ALA A 718 -9.02 52.80 -6.24
N LEU A 719 -9.04 51.48 -6.48
CA LEU A 719 -10.05 50.82 -7.31
C LEU A 719 -11.22 50.36 -6.43
N GLU A 720 -12.46 50.70 -6.81
CA GLU A 720 -13.68 50.12 -6.22
C GLU A 720 -14.07 48.81 -6.94
N ALA A 721 -13.85 48.71 -8.26
CA ALA A 721 -14.21 47.52 -9.08
C ALA A 721 -13.31 47.31 -10.31
N ILE A 722 -13.33 46.09 -10.87
CA ILE A 722 -12.62 45.66 -12.09
C ILE A 722 -13.51 44.79 -13.00
N LYS A 723 -13.13 44.68 -14.28
CA LYS A 723 -13.65 43.72 -15.27
C LYS A 723 -12.49 43.20 -16.12
N ILE A 724 -12.49 41.92 -16.48
CA ILE A 724 -11.46 41.24 -17.28
C ILE A 724 -12.15 40.28 -18.26
N LYS A 725 -11.76 40.25 -19.52
CA LYS A 725 -12.31 39.35 -20.55
C LYS A 725 -11.21 38.91 -21.52
N LEU A 726 -11.44 37.82 -22.24
CA LEU A 726 -10.54 37.35 -23.29
C LEU A 726 -10.98 37.88 -24.67
N SER A 727 -10.01 38.01 -25.58
CA SER A 727 -10.22 38.29 -27.01
C SER A 727 -9.04 37.81 -27.85
N GLY A 728 -9.18 37.78 -29.17
CA GLY A 728 -8.20 37.17 -30.09
C GLY A 728 -8.83 36.06 -30.90
N GLU A 729 -8.01 35.19 -31.51
CA GLU A 729 -8.52 34.09 -32.33
C GLU A 729 -8.83 32.85 -31.47
N SER A 730 -8.01 32.57 -30.46
CA SER A 730 -8.22 31.46 -29.50
C SER A 730 -9.08 31.83 -28.28
N SER A 731 -9.77 32.98 -28.26
CA SER A 731 -10.57 33.38 -27.08
C SER A 731 -11.87 32.61 -26.88
N SER A 732 -12.19 31.65 -27.76
CA SER A 732 -13.23 30.63 -27.54
C SER A 732 -12.69 29.29 -27.06
N GLU A 733 -11.37 29.18 -26.84
CA GLU A 733 -10.72 28.00 -26.27
C GLU A 733 -10.44 28.15 -24.77
N TYR A 734 -10.71 29.33 -24.19
CA TYR A 734 -10.35 29.67 -22.81
C TYR A 734 -11.40 30.57 -22.16
N HIS A 735 -11.49 30.52 -20.83
CA HIS A 735 -12.25 31.41 -19.97
C HIS A 735 -11.33 32.14 -18.97
N VAL A 736 -11.68 33.37 -18.59
CA VAL A 736 -10.95 34.12 -17.54
C VAL A 736 -11.83 34.33 -16.31
N TYR A 737 -11.44 33.69 -15.21
CA TYR A 737 -12.08 33.79 -13.90
C TYR A 737 -11.29 34.74 -13.00
N TYR A 738 -11.96 35.56 -12.20
CA TYR A 738 -11.30 36.47 -11.26
C TYR A 738 -12.16 36.82 -10.06
N ARG A 739 -11.49 37.20 -8.98
CA ARG A 739 -12.11 37.75 -7.76
C ARG A 739 -11.21 38.77 -7.08
N VAL A 740 -11.80 39.55 -6.18
CA VAL A 740 -11.13 40.63 -5.45
C VAL A 740 -11.38 40.56 -3.94
N TYR A 741 -10.37 40.94 -3.17
CA TYR A 741 -10.49 41.20 -1.74
C TYR A 741 -10.83 42.68 -1.55
N VAL A 742 -11.98 42.97 -0.96
CA VAL A 742 -12.46 44.34 -0.71
C VAL A 742 -12.41 44.66 0.78
N SER A 743 -11.89 45.83 1.12
CA SER A 743 -11.87 46.35 2.50
C SER A 743 -13.28 46.29 3.13
N ASN A 744 -13.38 45.76 4.35
CA ASN A 744 -14.64 45.52 5.09
C ASN A 744 -15.55 44.39 4.57
N PHE A 745 -15.30 43.79 3.41
CA PHE A 745 -16.05 42.61 2.91
C PHE A 745 -15.21 41.33 2.82
N GLY A 746 -13.89 41.43 2.71
CA GLY A 746 -13.02 40.27 2.48
C GLY A 746 -12.98 39.87 1.00
N TRP A 747 -12.68 38.61 0.72
CA TRP A 747 -12.85 38.07 -0.64
C TRP A 747 -14.34 38.10 -1.02
N LEU A 748 -14.64 38.69 -2.16
CA LEU A 748 -15.88 38.43 -2.89
C LEU A 748 -15.71 37.16 -3.74
N ASP A 749 -16.82 36.61 -4.21
CA ASP A 749 -16.83 35.34 -4.95
C ASP A 749 -16.22 35.49 -6.36
N TRP A 750 -16.05 34.38 -7.09
CA TRP A 750 -15.51 34.44 -8.45
C TRP A 750 -16.55 34.96 -9.45
N THR A 751 -16.04 35.54 -10.53
CA THR A 751 -16.76 36.02 -11.72
C THR A 751 -15.93 35.64 -12.96
N SER A 752 -16.50 35.76 -14.16
CA SER A 752 -15.72 35.55 -15.39
C SER A 752 -16.04 36.55 -16.51
N ASP A 753 -15.15 36.57 -17.53
CA ASP A 753 -15.40 37.01 -18.91
C ASP A 753 -16.08 38.38 -19.12
N GLY A 754 -15.80 39.33 -18.24
CA GLY A 754 -16.23 40.71 -18.36
C GLY A 754 -17.31 41.12 -17.37
N GLU A 755 -17.81 40.21 -16.53
CA GLU A 755 -18.68 40.54 -15.39
C GLU A 755 -17.92 41.33 -14.31
N PRO A 756 -18.55 42.25 -13.58
CA PRO A 756 -17.84 43.07 -12.61
C PRO A 756 -17.35 42.25 -11.41
N ALA A 757 -16.22 42.66 -10.82
CA ALA A 757 -15.78 42.21 -9.50
C ALA A 757 -15.42 43.43 -8.63
N GLY A 758 -15.89 43.49 -7.38
CA GLY A 758 -15.65 44.61 -6.46
C GLY A 758 -16.93 45.24 -5.92
N THR A 759 -16.98 46.57 -5.82
CA THR A 759 -18.16 47.27 -5.26
C THR A 759 -18.52 48.55 -6.01
N ASN A 760 -19.75 49.03 -5.81
CA ASN A 760 -20.22 50.33 -6.27
C ASN A 760 -20.84 51.16 -5.13
N GLY A 761 -20.33 52.37 -4.91
CA GLY A 761 -20.93 53.35 -4.00
C GLY A 761 -20.74 53.09 -2.51
N TYR A 762 -20.01 52.04 -2.12
CA TYR A 762 -19.64 51.79 -0.73
C TYR A 762 -18.49 52.70 -0.26
N GLY A 763 -17.59 53.14 -1.15
CA GLY A 763 -16.34 53.78 -0.75
C GLY A 763 -15.32 52.79 -0.18
N TYR A 764 -15.42 51.52 -0.62
CA TYR A 764 -14.55 50.42 -0.18
C TYR A 764 -13.56 50.06 -1.28
N ASN A 765 -12.32 49.80 -0.89
CA ASN A 765 -11.20 49.63 -1.80
C ASN A 765 -10.93 48.15 -2.05
N ILE A 766 -10.57 47.79 -3.28
CA ILE A 766 -9.89 46.52 -3.55
C ILE A 766 -8.49 46.58 -2.93
N GLU A 767 -8.13 45.60 -2.11
CA GLU A 767 -6.78 45.45 -1.54
C GLU A 767 -5.96 44.35 -2.24
N ALA A 768 -6.62 43.31 -2.78
CA ALA A 768 -6.00 42.19 -3.50
C ALA A 768 -6.90 41.63 -4.61
N LEU A 769 -6.31 40.90 -5.55
CA LEU A 769 -7.02 40.13 -6.59
C LEU A 769 -6.36 38.77 -6.88
N GLN A 770 -7.15 37.85 -7.42
CA GLN A 770 -6.71 36.60 -8.05
C GLN A 770 -7.35 36.52 -9.43
N ILE A 771 -6.62 36.00 -10.41
CA ILE A 771 -7.08 35.77 -11.79
C ILE A 771 -6.67 34.35 -12.17
N LYS A 772 -7.61 33.56 -12.68
CA LYS A 772 -7.31 32.33 -13.41
C LYS A 772 -7.64 32.51 -14.91
N VAL A 773 -6.77 32.04 -15.79
CA VAL A 773 -7.11 31.69 -17.18
C VAL A 773 -7.05 30.17 -17.29
N MET A 774 -8.09 29.59 -17.89
CA MET A 774 -8.33 28.14 -17.95
C MET A 774 -8.89 27.77 -19.31
N LYS A 775 -8.62 26.57 -19.79
CA LYS A 775 -9.14 26.08 -21.07
C LYS A 775 -10.62 25.74 -20.97
N GLU A 776 -11.35 25.97 -22.05
CA GLU A 776 -12.75 25.54 -22.19
C GLU A 776 -12.86 24.02 -22.02
N GLY A 777 -13.81 23.60 -21.19
CA GLY A 777 -14.01 22.21 -20.78
C GLY A 777 -13.12 21.68 -19.64
N GLU A 778 -12.30 22.50 -18.97
CA GLU A 778 -11.61 22.10 -17.72
C GLU A 778 -12.62 21.82 -16.58
N SER A 779 -12.36 20.78 -15.77
CA SER A 779 -13.29 20.29 -14.75
C SER A 779 -13.28 21.06 -13.41
N GLU A 780 -12.14 21.64 -13.02
CA GLU A 780 -11.98 22.38 -11.75
C GLU A 780 -12.27 23.89 -11.88
N ILE A 781 -13.47 24.27 -12.34
CA ILE A 781 -13.81 25.70 -12.47
C ILE A 781 -14.08 26.38 -11.12
N PRO A 782 -13.63 27.63 -10.90
CA PRO A 782 -13.95 28.37 -9.68
C PRO A 782 -15.45 28.61 -9.51
N GLU A 783 -15.97 28.34 -8.31
CA GLU A 783 -17.36 28.60 -7.93
C GLU A 783 -17.70 30.09 -8.07
N LEU A 784 -18.62 30.39 -9.00
CA LEU A 784 -19.09 31.74 -9.30
C LEU A 784 -20.14 32.21 -8.28
N GLY A 785 -20.17 33.50 -7.95
CA GLY A 785 -21.10 34.02 -6.94
C GLY A 785 -21.27 35.54 -6.90
N GLU A 786 -21.43 36.10 -5.70
CA GLU A 786 -21.59 37.53 -5.45
C GLU A 786 -20.24 38.28 -5.51
N SER A 787 -19.65 38.27 -6.70
CA SER A 787 -18.38 38.94 -7.03
C SER A 787 -18.45 40.47 -6.99
N TYR A 788 -19.64 41.07 -7.12
CA TYR A 788 -19.85 42.51 -7.18
C TYR A 788 -21.05 42.97 -6.35
N ARG A 789 -20.84 43.95 -5.46
CA ARG A 789 -21.89 44.52 -4.59
C ARG A 789 -22.15 45.99 -4.88
N GLU A 790 -23.40 46.35 -5.19
CA GLU A 790 -23.85 47.74 -5.36
C GLU A 790 -24.63 48.22 -4.13
N LYS A 791 -24.33 49.42 -3.64
CA LYS A 791 -24.91 49.95 -2.40
C LYS A 791 -26.37 50.33 -2.57
N GLY A 792 -27.24 49.68 -1.81
CA GLY A 792 -28.68 49.86 -1.93
C GLY A 792 -29.31 49.14 -3.13
N LYS A 793 -28.65 48.11 -3.67
CA LYS A 793 -29.24 47.14 -4.60
C LYS A 793 -29.19 45.74 -3.98
N GLY A 794 -30.27 44.95 -4.11
CA GLY A 794 -30.33 43.58 -3.58
C GLY A 794 -31.32 43.43 -2.42
N ILE A 795 -30.97 42.63 -1.42
CA ILE A 795 -31.82 42.36 -0.24
C ILE A 795 -31.39 43.18 0.98
N SER A 796 -32.37 43.67 1.73
CA SER A 796 -32.21 44.47 2.96
C SER A 796 -33.20 43.99 4.01
N TYR A 797 -32.78 43.71 5.24
CA TYR A 797 -33.68 43.17 6.27
C TYR A 797 -33.32 43.60 7.68
N ARG A 798 -34.29 43.55 8.60
CA ARG A 798 -34.09 43.86 10.03
C ARG A 798 -34.95 43.00 10.94
N ALA A 799 -34.44 42.77 12.15
CA ALA A 799 -35.13 42.06 13.23
C ALA A 799 -35.67 43.04 14.28
N HIS A 800 -36.84 42.77 14.84
CA HIS A 800 -37.30 43.33 16.11
C HIS A 800 -36.88 42.39 17.24
N VAL A 801 -35.87 42.76 18.02
CA VAL A 801 -35.33 41.93 19.11
C VAL A 801 -35.99 42.32 20.42
N ARG A 802 -36.37 41.34 21.24
CA ARG A 802 -36.97 41.55 22.57
C ARG A 802 -36.09 42.50 23.39
N ASN A 803 -36.72 43.49 24.05
CA ASN A 803 -36.09 44.55 24.85
C ASN A 803 -35.17 45.54 24.10
N LEU A 804 -34.82 45.31 22.82
CA LEU A 804 -34.01 46.23 22.00
C LEU A 804 -34.82 46.91 20.88
N GLY A 805 -35.97 46.35 20.49
CA GLY A 805 -36.81 46.85 19.40
C GLY A 805 -36.24 46.55 18.02
N TRP A 806 -36.74 47.28 17.01
CA TRP A 806 -36.24 47.21 15.64
C TRP A 806 -34.77 47.61 15.56
N GLN A 807 -33.95 46.68 15.09
CA GLN A 807 -32.55 46.95 14.73
C GLN A 807 -32.47 47.77 13.44
N GLN A 808 -31.26 48.23 13.09
CA GLN A 808 -30.99 48.76 11.75
C GLN A 808 -31.18 47.67 10.69
N TYR A 809 -31.39 48.11 9.44
CA TYR A 809 -31.33 47.19 8.30
C TYR A 809 -29.90 46.71 8.08
N VAL A 810 -29.79 45.46 7.63
CA VAL A 810 -28.55 44.81 7.21
C VAL A 810 -28.73 44.25 5.81
N GLU A 811 -27.65 44.26 5.03
CA GLU A 811 -27.62 43.87 3.62
C GLU A 811 -27.27 42.37 3.47
N ASN A 812 -27.19 41.88 2.23
CA ASN A 812 -26.98 40.47 1.85
C ASN A 812 -26.05 39.69 2.81
N GLY A 813 -26.57 38.62 3.42
CA GLY A 813 -25.83 37.72 4.30
C GLY A 813 -25.49 38.24 5.71
N ASN A 814 -25.71 39.52 6.05
CA ASN A 814 -25.32 40.07 7.35
C ASN A 814 -26.27 39.67 8.51
N GLN A 815 -25.78 39.62 9.74
CA GLN A 815 -26.60 39.17 10.89
C GLN A 815 -27.64 40.22 11.30
N ALA A 816 -28.93 39.89 11.17
CA ALA A 816 -30.01 40.61 11.83
C ALA A 816 -30.35 39.92 13.16
N GLY A 817 -30.34 40.67 14.26
CA GLY A 817 -30.59 40.15 15.61
C GLY A 817 -29.30 39.96 16.43
N THR A 818 -29.36 39.14 17.48
CA THR A 818 -28.26 38.97 18.44
C THR A 818 -27.93 37.50 18.68
N THR A 819 -26.65 37.14 18.64
CA THR A 819 -26.19 35.78 18.94
C THR A 819 -25.77 35.67 20.41
N GLY A 820 -26.27 34.67 21.14
CA GLY A 820 -25.78 34.30 22.48
C GLY A 820 -26.10 35.32 23.59
N LYS A 821 -27.19 36.08 23.46
CA LYS A 821 -27.59 37.12 24.43
C LYS A 821 -28.89 36.80 25.20
N ALA A 822 -29.52 35.65 24.95
CA ALA A 822 -30.84 35.28 25.46
C ALA A 822 -31.95 36.30 25.07
N LEU A 823 -31.79 36.94 23.90
CA LEU A 823 -32.72 37.93 23.36
C LEU A 823 -33.26 37.42 22.01
N CYS A 824 -34.53 37.00 22.00
CA CYS A 824 -35.17 36.48 20.80
C CYS A 824 -35.57 37.58 19.81
N VAL A 825 -35.60 37.23 18.53
CA VAL A 825 -36.37 37.93 17.50
C VAL A 825 -37.86 37.72 17.78
N GLU A 826 -38.63 38.80 17.81
CA GLU A 826 -40.10 38.78 17.90
C GLU A 826 -40.75 39.02 16.52
N ALA A 827 -40.13 39.83 15.66
CA ALA A 827 -40.58 40.11 14.30
C ALA A 827 -39.42 40.29 13.30
N LEU A 828 -39.70 40.08 12.02
CA LEU A 828 -38.79 40.26 10.88
C LEU A 828 -39.46 41.16 9.82
N GLN A 829 -38.65 41.98 9.16
CA GLN A 829 -39.03 42.75 7.96
C GLN A 829 -37.92 42.60 6.91
N ILE A 830 -38.30 42.31 5.67
CA ILE A 830 -37.42 42.11 4.51
C ILE A 830 -37.85 43.07 3.40
N GLU A 831 -36.91 43.64 2.66
CA GLU A 831 -37.09 44.57 1.54
C GLU A 831 -36.16 44.19 0.38
N LYS A 832 -36.55 44.53 -0.86
CA LYS A 832 -35.83 44.23 -2.11
C LYS A 832 -35.36 45.49 -2.87
N PRO A 833 -34.60 46.40 -2.24
CA PRO A 833 -34.23 47.69 -2.86
C PRO A 833 -33.55 47.52 -4.24
N ASN A 834 -34.11 48.20 -5.24
CA ASN A 834 -33.57 48.36 -6.59
C ASN A 834 -33.20 47.08 -7.36
N ILE A 835 -33.81 45.93 -7.02
CA ILE A 835 -33.71 44.72 -7.85
C ILE A 835 -34.47 44.93 -9.17
N GLU A 836 -33.91 44.44 -10.27
CA GLU A 836 -34.33 44.72 -11.65
C GLU A 836 -35.38 43.74 -12.23
N TYR A 837 -35.78 42.74 -11.45
CA TYR A 837 -36.73 41.68 -11.83
C TYR A 837 -38.05 41.81 -11.08
N ASP A 838 -39.17 41.56 -11.77
CA ASP A 838 -40.50 41.65 -11.16
C ASP A 838 -40.81 40.43 -10.28
N GLY A 839 -41.62 40.66 -9.23
CA GLY A 839 -41.96 39.66 -8.21
C GLY A 839 -41.51 40.03 -6.80
N ASN A 840 -41.99 39.29 -5.80
CA ASN A 840 -41.90 39.65 -4.37
C ASN A 840 -41.05 38.66 -3.56
N ILE A 841 -40.55 39.11 -2.41
CA ILE A 841 -40.07 38.21 -1.35
C ILE A 841 -41.24 37.90 -0.41
N GLU A 842 -41.79 36.69 -0.49
CA GLU A 842 -42.82 36.24 0.46
C GLU A 842 -42.19 35.51 1.65
N TYR A 843 -42.58 35.89 2.87
CA TYR A 843 -42.08 35.25 4.09
C TYR A 843 -43.15 35.11 5.18
N ARG A 844 -42.92 34.19 6.11
CA ARG A 844 -43.76 34.01 7.31
C ARG A 844 -42.95 33.49 8.50
N ALA A 845 -43.51 33.71 9.69
CA ALA A 845 -42.94 33.27 10.96
C ALA A 845 -43.84 32.24 11.67
N HIS A 846 -43.21 31.29 12.36
CA HIS A 846 -43.80 30.48 13.40
C HIS A 846 -43.56 31.17 14.74
N VAL A 847 -44.61 31.63 15.41
CA VAL A 847 -44.51 32.42 16.66
C VAL A 847 -44.98 31.59 17.84
N SER A 848 -44.24 31.67 18.97
CA SER A 848 -44.54 30.93 20.21
C SER A 848 -45.98 31.15 20.67
N ASP A 849 -46.68 30.05 21.00
CA ASP A 849 -48.13 29.94 21.27
C ASP A 849 -49.06 30.66 20.25
N ILE A 850 -48.64 30.76 18.99
CA ILE A 850 -49.48 31.20 17.86
C ILE A 850 -49.38 30.22 16.68
N GLY A 851 -48.19 29.65 16.44
CA GLY A 851 -47.91 28.81 15.28
C GLY A 851 -47.54 29.62 14.03
N TRP A 852 -47.65 29.00 12.85
CA TRP A 852 -47.41 29.67 11.56
C TRP A 852 -48.43 30.76 11.29
N GLN A 853 -47.94 31.98 11.04
CA GLN A 853 -48.74 33.09 10.53
C GLN A 853 -48.92 33.00 9.01
N ASN A 854 -49.75 33.90 8.45
CA ASN A 854 -49.88 34.07 7.00
C ASN A 854 -48.54 34.53 6.37
N TRP A 855 -48.39 34.28 5.07
CA TRP A 855 -47.34 34.90 4.27
C TRP A 855 -47.59 36.41 4.15
N VAL A 856 -46.50 37.18 4.17
CA VAL A 856 -46.45 38.62 3.93
C VAL A 856 -45.37 38.91 2.87
N ASN A 857 -45.45 40.05 2.20
CA ASN A 857 -44.52 40.46 1.14
C ASN A 857 -43.37 41.31 1.68
N ASP A 858 -42.41 41.65 0.81
CA ASP A 858 -41.40 42.65 1.10
C ASP A 858 -42.02 44.00 1.51
N GLY A 859 -41.36 44.68 2.45
CA GLY A 859 -41.84 45.88 3.13
C GLY A 859 -42.85 45.62 4.26
N GLU A 860 -43.48 44.46 4.35
CA GLU A 860 -44.43 44.13 5.43
C GLU A 860 -43.71 43.64 6.72
N VAL A 861 -44.43 42.99 7.65
CA VAL A 861 -43.85 42.50 8.92
C VAL A 861 -44.39 41.10 9.25
N ALA A 862 -43.49 40.13 9.39
CA ALA A 862 -43.78 38.80 9.93
C ALA A 862 -43.43 38.75 11.44
N GLY A 863 -44.19 38.01 12.25
CA GLY A 863 -43.99 37.88 13.69
C GLY A 863 -44.94 38.74 14.54
N THR A 864 -44.46 39.23 15.68
CA THR A 864 -45.16 40.21 16.55
C THR A 864 -44.17 41.19 17.16
N THR A 865 -44.58 42.44 17.42
CA THR A 865 -43.73 43.45 18.08
C THR A 865 -44.21 43.73 19.50
N GLY A 866 -43.31 43.64 20.49
CA GLY A 866 -43.57 44.06 21.86
C GLY A 866 -44.58 43.18 22.62
N ARG A 867 -44.86 41.96 22.13
CA ARG A 867 -45.80 41.01 22.77
C ARG A 867 -45.11 39.94 23.62
N ALA A 868 -43.80 40.06 23.83
CA ALA A 868 -42.94 39.05 24.47
C ALA A 868 -42.93 37.66 23.78
N LYS A 869 -43.48 37.53 22.57
CA LYS A 869 -43.57 36.27 21.83
C LYS A 869 -42.47 36.16 20.79
N ALA A 870 -41.64 35.14 20.95
CA ALA A 870 -40.53 34.84 20.05
C ALA A 870 -41.00 34.24 18.72
N ILE A 871 -40.23 34.48 17.67
CA ILE A 871 -40.17 33.60 16.51
C ILE A 871 -39.40 32.33 16.89
N GLU A 872 -39.92 31.17 16.51
CA GLU A 872 -39.29 29.86 16.68
C GLU A 872 -38.73 29.31 15.35
N ALA A 873 -39.40 29.61 14.23
CA ALA A 873 -38.98 29.28 12.87
C ALA A 873 -39.48 30.28 11.82
N ILE A 874 -38.85 30.31 10.65
CA ILE A 874 -39.16 31.18 9.50
C ILE A 874 -39.16 30.36 8.19
N GLN A 875 -39.97 30.80 7.22
CA GLN A 875 -39.89 30.40 5.81
C GLN A 875 -39.86 31.66 4.93
N ILE A 876 -39.05 31.67 3.88
CA ILE A 876 -38.87 32.79 2.93
C ILE A 876 -38.77 32.20 1.51
N LYS A 877 -39.50 32.76 0.55
CA LYS A 877 -39.47 32.32 -0.85
C LYS A 877 -39.60 33.51 -1.80
N LEU A 878 -39.12 33.34 -3.02
CA LEU A 878 -39.29 34.31 -4.10
C LEU A 878 -40.57 34.01 -4.89
N THR A 879 -41.07 35.01 -5.61
CA THR A 879 -42.17 34.89 -6.59
C THR A 879 -41.84 35.71 -7.84
N GLY A 880 -42.53 35.46 -8.96
CA GLY A 880 -42.29 36.16 -10.23
C GLY A 880 -40.94 35.82 -10.88
N GLU A 881 -40.49 36.67 -11.81
CA GLU A 881 -39.19 36.57 -12.51
C GLU A 881 -38.02 36.54 -11.52
N LEU A 882 -38.15 37.22 -10.38
CA LEU A 882 -37.20 37.18 -9.28
C LEU A 882 -36.90 35.75 -8.80
N ALA A 883 -37.88 34.83 -8.84
CA ALA A 883 -37.69 33.41 -8.51
C ALA A 883 -37.04 32.59 -9.63
N GLU A 884 -37.04 33.09 -10.86
CA GLU A 884 -36.40 32.44 -12.02
C GLU A 884 -34.91 32.78 -12.07
N HIS A 885 -34.52 33.99 -11.66
CA HIS A 885 -33.13 34.47 -11.69
C HIS A 885 -32.34 34.33 -10.37
N TYR A 886 -33.00 34.09 -9.24
CA TYR A 886 -32.34 33.96 -7.94
C TYR A 886 -32.90 32.80 -7.10
N ASP A 887 -32.09 32.30 -6.18
CA ASP A 887 -32.50 31.58 -4.98
C ASP A 887 -32.45 32.53 -3.76
N ILE A 888 -33.30 32.27 -2.76
CA ILE A 888 -33.21 32.94 -1.45
C ILE A 888 -32.84 31.92 -0.36
N GLU A 889 -31.63 32.08 0.18
CA GLU A 889 -31.07 31.22 1.23
C GLU A 889 -31.16 31.92 2.58
N TYR A 890 -31.40 31.18 3.65
CA TYR A 890 -31.46 31.75 4.99
C TYR A 890 -31.15 30.71 6.06
N ARG A 891 -30.63 31.20 7.19
CA ARG A 891 -30.41 30.39 8.39
C ARG A 891 -30.67 31.21 9.64
N THR A 892 -31.00 30.52 10.74
CA THR A 892 -31.28 31.14 12.04
C THR A 892 -30.28 30.68 13.10
N HIS A 893 -30.00 31.57 14.05
CA HIS A 893 -29.36 31.22 15.32
C HIS A 893 -30.46 30.90 16.32
N VAL A 894 -30.53 29.65 16.77
CA VAL A 894 -31.55 29.17 17.72
C VAL A 894 -30.96 29.05 19.12
N SER A 895 -31.69 29.55 20.12
CA SER A 895 -31.34 29.51 21.53
C SER A 895 -30.99 28.08 21.98
N ASP A 896 -29.82 27.91 22.60
CA ASP A 896 -29.28 26.62 23.05
C ASP A 896 -29.13 25.57 21.92
N VAL A 897 -28.87 26.00 20.69
CA VAL A 897 -28.48 25.13 19.56
C VAL A 897 -27.33 25.73 18.75
N GLY A 898 -27.35 27.05 18.51
CA GLY A 898 -26.38 27.73 17.66
C GLY A 898 -26.96 28.12 16.31
N TRP A 899 -26.10 28.45 15.34
CA TRP A 899 -26.51 28.57 13.94
C TRP A 899 -26.99 27.22 13.40
N GLN A 900 -28.07 27.23 12.64
CA GLN A 900 -28.51 26.09 11.83
C GLN A 900 -27.92 26.18 10.42
N ASP A 901 -28.04 25.11 9.66
CA ASP A 901 -27.64 25.08 8.25
C ASP A 901 -28.45 26.07 7.41
N TRP A 902 -27.92 26.40 6.23
CA TRP A 902 -28.65 27.19 5.25
C TRP A 902 -29.74 26.34 4.59
N VAL A 903 -30.95 26.90 4.52
CA VAL A 903 -32.10 26.34 3.81
C VAL A 903 -32.60 27.38 2.80
N LYS A 904 -33.36 27.00 1.77
CA LYS A 904 -33.78 27.94 0.73
C LYS A 904 -35.23 27.81 0.26
N ASN A 905 -35.70 28.84 -0.44
CA ASN A 905 -36.92 28.85 -1.26
C ASN A 905 -38.21 28.30 -0.61
N GLY A 906 -38.39 28.56 0.69
CA GLY A 906 -39.59 28.17 1.45
C GLY A 906 -39.38 27.02 2.42
N GLU A 907 -38.18 26.45 2.53
CA GLU A 907 -37.80 25.50 3.58
C GLU A 907 -37.83 26.13 4.98
N VAL A 908 -37.87 25.31 6.04
CA VAL A 908 -38.04 25.79 7.42
C VAL A 908 -36.70 26.04 8.10
N ALA A 909 -36.36 27.30 8.38
CA ALA A 909 -35.22 27.66 9.22
C ALA A 909 -35.67 27.84 10.67
N GLY A 910 -35.06 27.12 11.61
CA GLY A 910 -35.37 27.19 13.05
C GLY A 910 -36.07 25.93 13.56
N THR A 911 -36.92 26.06 14.58
CA THR A 911 -37.65 24.91 15.16
C THR A 911 -39.14 25.17 15.31
N THR A 912 -39.96 24.14 15.14
CA THR A 912 -41.40 24.18 15.47
C THR A 912 -41.68 23.24 16.64
N GLY A 913 -42.49 23.69 17.60
CA GLY A 913 -42.93 22.85 18.73
C GLY A 913 -41.85 22.46 19.75
N ARG A 914 -40.62 22.98 19.63
CA ARG A 914 -39.51 22.73 20.58
C ARG A 914 -39.35 23.83 21.64
N ALA A 915 -40.18 24.89 21.60
CA ALA A 915 -40.13 26.05 22.49
C ALA A 915 -38.75 26.77 22.53
N LYS A 916 -37.95 26.63 21.47
CA LYS A 916 -36.67 27.32 21.29
C LYS A 916 -36.84 28.50 20.35
N SER A 917 -36.22 29.61 20.69
CA SER A 917 -36.39 30.89 20.00
C SER A 917 -35.25 31.20 19.05
N VAL A 918 -35.57 31.83 17.93
CA VAL A 918 -34.59 32.46 17.05
C VAL A 918 -34.05 33.70 17.75
N GLU A 919 -32.74 33.82 17.92
CA GLU A 919 -32.07 35.03 18.44
C GLU A 919 -31.52 35.93 17.31
N ALA A 920 -31.11 35.32 16.19
CA ALA A 920 -30.62 36.02 15.00
C ALA A 920 -30.95 35.27 13.69
N ILE A 921 -30.86 35.97 12.56
CA ILE A 921 -31.06 35.43 11.22
C ILE A 921 -30.02 36.01 10.24
N GLN A 922 -29.60 35.22 9.27
CA GLN A 922 -28.93 35.66 8.05
C GLN A 922 -29.78 35.24 6.84
N ILE A 923 -29.85 36.11 5.83
CA ILE A 923 -30.62 35.91 4.60
C ILE A 923 -29.72 36.35 3.43
N LYS A 924 -29.56 35.48 2.43
CA LYS A 924 -28.88 35.78 1.17
C LYS A 924 -29.86 35.72 0.01
N LEU A 925 -29.69 36.62 -0.95
CA LEU A 925 -30.17 36.43 -2.32
C LEU A 925 -28.96 36.00 -3.16
N VAL A 926 -29.08 34.86 -3.85
CA VAL A 926 -28.00 34.22 -4.63
C VAL A 926 -28.47 34.06 -6.07
N LYS A 927 -27.66 34.49 -7.04
CA LYS A 927 -28.02 34.44 -8.47
C LYS A 927 -27.92 33.01 -9.00
N LYS A 928 -28.79 32.66 -9.95
CA LYS A 928 -28.78 31.42 -10.72
C LYS A 928 -27.95 31.52 -12.00
#